data_AF-A0A1H9C3X0-F1
#
_entry.id   AF-A0A1H9C3X0-F1
#
_cell.length_a   1.000
_cell.length_b   1.000
_cell.length_c   1.000
_cell.angle_alpha   90.00
_cell.angle_beta   90.00
_cell.angle_gamma   90.00
#
_symmetry.space_group_name_H-M   'P 1'
#
loop_
_entity.id
_entity.type
_entity.pdbx_description
1 polymer ?
#
loop_
_entity_poly.entity_id
_entity_poly.type
_entity_poly.pdbx_seq_one_letter_code
_entity_poly.pdbx_strand_id
1 'polypeptide(L)'
;MSNANEVHISLTLQGFSEDLQVLSFIGREALSQPYTFDIELVSTRPNLDIEALMHTPAVLSFGGPGKGIIHGLVYRIAHREGGNRLTRYSITLVPQLAYLRHNQGQRIFQQLTVPDIIAQVLEAKGILADAYRFQLRATYPPREYCVQYDESDLHFIQRLCEEEGIHFHFLHSPGGHTLVFSDNQAMFRKLQPVTYRQDCGMAAETRVIKHFDLRLEARTTRVTRRDYNFERPSLQLEADATSTFTPDLEDYDYPGRFTDRTRGRHLATRALERHRSDYQLAEGDSDEPTLLSGHYLPLEEHPRAEWNDLWLLLEVIHEGKQPQVLGEYPTLDVFDDDTDFLQGYRNHFLAIPWNTPYRPPLNHPKSRIGGSQTAVVTGPPGEEIHCDEYGRVKVQFFWDRQGQRNDHSTCWLRVASGWAGSGYGGIAIPRVGMEVLVTYLEGDADQPLITGCLYHKTNDVPYELPAHKTRSTFKTLSSPGGKGYNELRIEDKKGAEQIYLHAQRDWEENIGHDQKIHVGHERHDTVEGFVFSERKAQEHRITHLDRKTQLKADDHLMVGGSQHIRVGTRYLVESGKEIHIYAGDKVVIDASMELTAKAGGSFIKLDAGGVKVDGPRVRLNAGGAPGVGSGIQILGPLLPGIAAAARAGHLLKPPPKNTLTPTPTPLPPEVEEPLEEEEEEVEVEDITLRIGVFFDGTGNNRSNSERVYGCFARDVNLEEAADDLRAFCARHGYDGNGSSPDNSYGNDVSNIARLHDLYIDQRDEALPINAESGSLRVYVEGIGTSSADEDSIFSQATGLGAQGVRARVEETPALIVKALRSFLANNPGKTIERIEFDIFGFSRGAAAARDFANEVVKGKKSIFANAVPAGTLGLADSFSWKTQDEVSINFIGVYDTVAAISNPLLADVDGHNAYNPGINIRLAPDAAKKIVHLVAQNERRYNFALNSLGAADIVLPGAHSDLGGGYLPKAIERILLSKPHRSEVDERVPFTEANSYKLAQNDLRRLQRQLARYDLALEIRAWEVPFTFTEDRKRRDMKHVYAAVSSQREVRGDLSLIYFRIMRELAVEHGVPFGEVDETEPRLALPAELIPIYEKLMPYALGKSTTLRLSAQEEQLLFQSYVHISDNWNAAKNRNNSDLNVVFINRPDNNYMRTVHPND
;
A
#
# COMPACT_ATOMS: atom_id res chain seq x y z
N MET A 1 -31.88 34.48 65.66
CA MET A 1 -33.11 34.86 64.92
C MET A 1 -32.80 36.08 64.06
N SER A 2 -32.54 35.89 62.78
CA SER A 2 -32.54 36.98 61.79
C SER A 2 -33.99 37.41 61.53
N ASN A 3 -34.21 38.70 61.35
CA ASN A 3 -35.52 39.31 61.21
C ASN A 3 -36.19 38.74 59.93
N ALA A 4 -37.36 38.10 60.05
CA ALA A 4 -38.03 37.38 58.94
C ALA A 4 -38.50 38.28 57.76
N ASN A 5 -38.28 39.60 57.86
CA ASN A 5 -38.75 40.63 56.93
C ASN A 5 -37.62 41.37 56.18
N GLU A 6 -36.34 40.99 56.32
CA GLU A 6 -35.24 41.62 55.56
C GLU A 6 -34.97 40.90 54.23
N VAL A 7 -34.80 41.67 53.15
CA VAL A 7 -34.37 41.16 51.84
C VAL A 7 -32.92 40.68 51.93
N HIS A 8 -32.69 39.39 51.69
CA HIS A 8 -31.38 38.75 51.82
C HIS A 8 -30.77 38.36 50.46
N ILE A 9 -31.54 38.46 49.38
CA ILE A 9 -31.13 38.24 48.00
C ILE A 9 -31.53 39.48 47.18
N SER A 10 -30.56 40.10 46.51
CA SER A 10 -30.79 41.28 45.67
C SER A 10 -30.05 41.19 44.34
N LEU A 11 -30.65 41.76 43.30
CA LEU A 11 -30.06 41.90 41.98
C LEU A 11 -29.90 43.39 41.67
N THR A 12 -28.68 43.83 41.36
CA THR A 12 -28.40 45.21 40.94
C THR A 12 -28.02 45.20 39.46
N LEU A 13 -28.73 45.96 38.64
CA LEU A 13 -28.45 46.15 37.21
C LEU A 13 -27.79 47.51 36.99
N GLN A 14 -26.67 47.54 36.27
CA GLN A 14 -25.94 48.77 36.03
C GLN A 14 -26.77 49.73 35.16
N GLY A 15 -26.98 50.95 35.65
CA GLY A 15 -27.75 51.97 34.93
C GLY A 15 -29.27 51.79 34.99
N PHE A 16 -29.78 50.83 35.77
CA PHE A 16 -31.20 50.55 35.92
C PHE A 16 -31.59 50.57 37.40
N SER A 17 -32.46 51.49 37.81
CA SER A 17 -32.79 51.75 39.22
C SER A 17 -34.23 51.41 39.58
N GLU A 18 -34.87 50.48 38.88
CA GLU A 18 -36.28 50.16 39.07
C GLU A 18 -36.55 49.05 40.09
N ASP A 19 -37.83 48.86 40.43
CA ASP A 19 -38.37 47.94 41.42
C ASP A 19 -38.33 46.48 40.94
N LEU A 20 -37.13 45.89 40.88
CA LEU A 20 -36.91 44.47 40.65
C LEU A 20 -36.51 43.78 41.97
N GLN A 21 -37.32 42.82 42.39
CA GLN A 21 -37.05 42.00 43.58
C GLN A 21 -36.82 40.55 43.19
N VAL A 22 -35.83 39.91 43.81
CA VAL A 22 -35.51 38.50 43.53
C VAL A 22 -36.49 37.58 44.26
N LEU A 23 -37.18 36.73 43.51
CA LEU A 23 -38.08 35.70 44.03
C LEU A 23 -37.31 34.40 44.30
N SER A 24 -36.55 33.94 43.32
CA SER A 24 -35.76 32.72 43.40
C SER A 24 -34.55 32.80 42.46
N PHE A 25 -33.54 31.97 42.67
CA PHE A 25 -32.50 31.74 41.67
C PHE A 25 -31.92 30.34 41.79
N ILE A 26 -31.45 29.82 40.65
CA ILE A 26 -30.61 28.63 40.57
C ILE A 26 -29.36 29.02 39.79
N GLY A 27 -28.20 28.80 40.39
CA GLY A 27 -26.90 29.11 39.81
C GLY A 27 -26.01 27.90 39.76
N ARG A 28 -25.20 27.79 38.72
CA ARG A 28 -24.13 26.79 38.63
C ARG A 28 -22.84 27.48 38.24
N GLU A 29 -21.80 27.26 39.03
CA GLU A 29 -20.44 27.60 38.68
C GLU A 29 -19.55 26.37 38.80
N ALA A 30 -18.65 26.18 37.84
CA ALA A 30 -17.75 25.04 37.83
C ALA A 30 -16.40 25.44 37.24
N LEU A 31 -15.36 24.77 37.71
CA LEU A 31 -14.00 24.96 37.24
C LEU A 31 -13.93 24.59 35.75
N SER A 32 -13.32 25.47 34.95
CA SER A 32 -13.20 25.36 33.49
C SER A 32 -14.52 25.38 32.72
N GLN A 33 -15.59 25.92 33.32
CA GLN A 33 -16.88 26.17 32.65
C GLN A 33 -17.35 27.61 32.89
N PRO A 34 -18.02 28.25 31.92
CA PRO A 34 -18.74 29.50 32.18
C PRO A 34 -19.87 29.29 33.21
N TYR A 35 -19.95 30.13 34.24
CA TYR A 35 -21.05 30.07 35.20
C TYR A 35 -22.37 30.55 34.57
N THR A 36 -23.49 30.07 35.11
CA THR A 36 -24.84 30.44 34.66
C THR A 36 -25.77 30.58 35.86
N PHE A 37 -26.45 31.70 35.99
CA PHE A 37 -27.43 31.96 37.06
C PHE A 37 -28.77 32.34 36.46
N ASP A 38 -29.77 31.49 36.65
CA ASP A 38 -31.16 31.75 36.29
C ASP A 38 -31.88 32.35 37.49
N ILE A 39 -32.41 33.56 37.33
CA ILE A 39 -32.95 34.39 38.39
C ILE A 39 -34.40 34.73 38.05
N GLU A 40 -35.31 34.41 38.96
CA GLU A 40 -36.69 34.85 38.89
C GLU A 40 -36.87 36.15 39.66
N LEU A 41 -37.51 37.11 39.01
CA LEU A 41 -37.72 38.47 39.49
C LEU A 41 -39.21 38.79 39.51
N VAL A 42 -39.62 39.64 40.42
CA VAL A 42 -40.95 40.25 40.44
C VAL A 42 -40.82 41.77 40.39
N SER A 43 -41.75 42.40 39.68
CA SER A 43 -41.89 43.85 39.63
C SER A 43 -43.35 44.28 39.69
N THR A 44 -43.59 45.45 40.24
CA THR A 44 -44.89 46.14 40.15
C THR A 44 -45.21 46.65 38.74
N ARG A 45 -44.22 46.68 37.84
CA ARG A 45 -44.38 47.15 36.46
C ARG A 45 -44.57 46.00 35.47
N PRO A 46 -45.67 45.97 34.70
CA PRO A 46 -45.92 44.92 33.70
C PRO A 46 -45.21 45.13 32.36
N ASN A 47 -44.81 46.36 32.04
CA ASN A 47 -44.28 46.72 30.72
C ASN A 47 -42.82 47.21 30.82
N LEU A 48 -41.92 46.44 31.43
CA LEU A 48 -40.49 46.75 31.38
C LEU A 48 -39.99 46.63 29.94
N ASP A 49 -39.14 47.57 29.51
CA ASP A 49 -38.39 47.44 28.25
C ASP A 49 -37.29 46.39 28.44
N ILE A 50 -37.66 45.13 28.22
CA ILE A 50 -36.77 43.99 28.39
C ILE A 50 -35.63 43.99 27.36
N GLU A 51 -35.80 44.63 26.19
CA GLU A 51 -34.74 44.71 25.18
C GLU A 51 -33.59 45.60 25.66
N ALA A 52 -33.91 46.74 26.29
CA ALA A 52 -32.92 47.63 26.89
C ALA A 52 -32.09 47.00 28.02
N LEU A 53 -32.59 45.92 28.64
CA LEU A 53 -31.91 45.21 29.72
C LEU A 53 -30.92 44.14 29.23
N MET A 54 -30.98 43.75 27.94
CA MET A 54 -30.06 42.77 27.37
C MET A 54 -28.62 43.28 27.44
N HIS A 55 -27.68 42.38 27.73
CA HIS A 55 -26.25 42.65 27.82
C HIS A 55 -25.82 43.61 28.93
N THR A 56 -26.74 44.08 29.77
CA THR A 56 -26.40 44.97 30.88
C THR A 56 -25.63 44.21 31.96
N PRO A 57 -24.57 44.80 32.56
CA PRO A 57 -23.89 44.23 33.70
C PRO A 57 -24.80 44.17 34.92
N ALA A 58 -24.78 43.03 35.60
CA ALA A 58 -25.61 42.75 36.76
C ALA A 58 -24.81 42.09 37.89
N VAL A 59 -25.17 42.43 39.13
CA VAL A 59 -24.58 41.83 40.32
C VAL A 59 -25.69 41.21 41.16
N LEU A 60 -25.69 39.89 41.25
CA LEU A 60 -26.51 39.12 42.18
C LEU A 60 -25.77 39.02 43.51
N SER A 61 -26.42 39.43 44.60
CA SER A 61 -25.89 39.32 45.97
C SER A 61 -26.82 38.46 46.83
N PHE A 62 -26.26 37.51 47.58
CA PHE A 62 -27.03 36.61 48.45
C PHE A 62 -26.28 36.32 49.75
N GLY A 63 -27.06 35.93 50.79
CA GLY A 63 -26.49 35.56 52.08
C GLY A 63 -26.02 36.75 52.93
N GLY A 64 -26.61 37.94 52.73
CA GLY A 64 -26.29 39.16 53.46
C GLY A 64 -25.27 40.07 52.74
N PRO A 65 -25.11 41.33 53.16
CA PRO A 65 -24.34 42.32 52.41
C PRO A 65 -22.88 41.88 52.20
N GLY A 66 -22.48 41.70 50.94
CA GLY A 66 -21.09 41.45 50.53
C GLY A 66 -20.54 40.04 50.77
N LYS A 67 -21.39 39.03 51.04
CA LYS A 67 -20.94 37.64 51.25
C LYS A 67 -20.93 36.82 49.96
N GLY A 68 -22.10 36.44 49.42
CA GLY A 68 -22.20 35.83 48.10
C GLY A 68 -22.37 36.91 47.04
N ILE A 69 -21.45 37.01 46.08
CA ILE A 69 -21.48 38.00 44.99
C ILE A 69 -21.20 37.30 43.67
N ILE A 70 -22.13 37.42 42.73
CA ILE A 70 -21.98 36.95 41.35
C ILE A 70 -22.23 38.13 40.42
N HIS A 71 -21.14 38.64 39.84
CA HIS A 71 -21.20 39.61 38.74
C HIS A 71 -21.29 38.86 37.41
N GLY A 72 -22.17 39.28 36.50
CA GLY A 72 -22.30 38.77 35.13
C GLY A 72 -22.96 39.78 34.18
N LEU A 73 -23.28 39.34 32.97
CA LEU A 73 -24.06 40.10 31.97
C LEU A 73 -25.43 39.43 31.79
N VAL A 74 -26.47 40.24 31.59
CA VAL A 74 -27.81 39.73 31.21
C VAL A 74 -27.73 39.07 29.83
N TYR A 75 -27.83 37.75 29.80
CA TYR A 75 -27.73 36.93 28.58
C TYR A 75 -29.10 36.59 28.00
N ARG A 76 -30.11 36.46 28.86
CA ARG A 76 -31.49 36.22 28.49
C ARG A 76 -32.37 36.95 29.49
N ILE A 77 -33.46 37.52 28.99
CA ILE A 77 -34.55 38.04 29.81
C ILE A 77 -35.88 37.59 29.20
N ALA A 78 -36.84 37.23 30.04
CA ALA A 78 -38.17 36.85 29.58
C ALA A 78 -39.23 37.48 30.50
N HIS A 79 -40.28 38.02 29.89
CA HIS A 79 -41.51 38.35 30.59
C HIS A 79 -42.33 37.06 30.79
N ARG A 80 -42.80 36.81 32.01
CA ARG A 80 -43.61 35.64 32.38
C ARG A 80 -44.99 36.11 32.82
N GLU A 81 -45.97 35.21 32.74
CA GLU A 81 -47.32 35.50 33.22
C GLU A 81 -47.28 35.77 34.73
N GLY A 82 -47.80 36.94 35.12
CA GLY A 82 -47.80 37.44 36.49
C GLY A 82 -49.13 37.19 37.19
N GLY A 83 -49.16 37.35 38.51
CA GLY A 83 -50.41 37.42 39.27
C GLY A 83 -51.06 38.81 39.14
N ASN A 84 -52.23 39.01 39.76
CA ASN A 84 -53.00 40.27 39.65
C ASN A 84 -52.26 41.55 40.11
N ARG A 85 -51.17 41.44 40.88
CA ARG A 85 -50.45 42.58 41.49
C ARG A 85 -48.98 42.72 41.08
N LEU A 86 -48.32 41.62 40.70
CA LEU A 86 -46.89 41.58 40.41
C LEU A 86 -46.65 40.81 39.11
N THR A 87 -45.82 41.38 38.25
CA THR A 87 -45.37 40.76 37.00
C THR A 87 -44.07 40.00 37.23
N ARG A 88 -43.97 38.78 36.67
CA ARG A 88 -42.79 37.93 36.81
C ARG A 88 -41.85 38.12 35.62
N TYR A 89 -40.56 38.18 35.88
CA TYR A 89 -39.50 38.20 34.87
C TYR A 89 -38.48 37.11 35.18
N SER A 90 -37.84 36.54 34.17
CA SER A 90 -36.72 35.61 34.34
C SER A 90 -35.48 36.15 33.65
N ILE A 91 -34.35 36.25 34.35
CA ILE A 91 -33.06 36.70 33.81
C ILE A 91 -32.03 35.57 33.94
N THR A 92 -31.25 35.33 32.88
CA THR A 92 -30.05 34.48 32.95
C THR A 92 -28.81 35.36 32.95
N LEU A 93 -27.97 35.25 33.98
CA LEU A 93 -26.66 35.89 34.07
C LEU A 93 -25.53 34.92 33.71
N VAL A 94 -24.58 35.40 32.91
CA VAL A 94 -23.41 34.63 32.43
C VAL A 94 -22.16 35.52 32.39
N PRO A 95 -20.92 34.95 32.36
CA PRO A 95 -19.72 35.74 32.10
C PRO A 95 -19.67 36.24 30.66
N GLN A 96 -18.86 37.27 30.41
CA GLN A 96 -18.59 37.75 29.05
C GLN A 96 -18.03 36.62 28.17
N LEU A 97 -17.26 35.69 28.75
CA LEU A 97 -16.74 34.50 28.08
C LEU A 97 -17.84 33.65 27.41
N ALA A 98 -19.05 33.57 28.00
CA ALA A 98 -20.12 32.73 27.47
C ALA A 98 -20.65 33.20 26.10
N TYR A 99 -20.49 34.49 25.76
CA TYR A 99 -20.89 35.03 24.47
C TYR A 99 -20.08 34.45 23.30
N LEU A 100 -18.86 33.98 23.56
CA LEU A 100 -17.97 33.41 22.55
C LEU A 100 -18.54 32.12 21.94
N ARG A 101 -19.55 31.49 22.57
CA ARG A 101 -20.27 30.34 22.01
C ARG A 101 -21.00 30.64 20.70
N HIS A 102 -21.37 31.90 20.48
CA HIS A 102 -22.10 32.35 19.28
C HIS A 102 -21.17 32.73 18.13
N ASN A 103 -19.87 32.90 18.41
CA ASN A 103 -18.88 33.19 17.38
C ASN A 103 -18.36 31.88 16.81
N GLN A 104 -18.78 31.54 15.60
CA GLN A 104 -18.22 30.42 14.84
C GLN A 104 -17.33 30.96 13.72
N GLY A 105 -16.19 30.33 13.52
CA GLY A 105 -15.23 30.76 12.51
C GLY A 105 -14.14 29.74 12.26
N GLN A 106 -13.40 29.95 11.17
CA GLN A 106 -12.25 29.14 10.80
C GLN A 106 -11.03 30.06 10.69
N ARG A 107 -9.95 29.72 11.40
CA ARG A 107 -8.73 30.54 11.50
C ARG A 107 -7.51 29.66 11.69
N ILE A 108 -6.37 30.18 11.25
CA ILE A 108 -5.05 29.55 11.38
C ILE A 108 -4.19 30.41 12.29
N PHE A 109 -3.57 29.79 13.29
CA PHE A 109 -2.58 30.39 14.18
C PHE A 109 -1.24 29.71 13.97
N GLN A 110 -0.17 30.48 13.85
CA GLN A 110 1.17 29.98 13.53
C GLN A 110 2.21 30.60 14.45
N GLN A 111 3.15 29.78 14.93
CA GLN A 111 4.28 30.20 15.76
C GLN A 111 3.86 30.94 17.05
N LEU A 112 2.70 30.57 17.62
CA LEU A 112 2.16 31.17 18.85
C LEU A 112 2.02 30.10 19.93
N THR A 113 2.23 30.48 21.20
CA THR A 113 1.93 29.59 22.32
C THR A 113 0.42 29.51 22.54
N VAL A 114 -0.07 28.46 23.20
CA VAL A 114 -1.51 28.34 23.52
C VAL A 114 -2.04 29.55 24.31
N PRO A 115 -1.34 30.07 25.34
CA PRO A 115 -1.75 31.31 25.99
C PRO A 115 -1.86 32.53 25.05
N ASP A 116 -0.92 32.68 24.11
CA ASP A 116 -0.96 33.78 23.13
C ASP A 116 -2.17 33.65 22.19
N ILE A 117 -2.48 32.42 21.76
CA ILE A 117 -3.66 32.14 20.93
C ILE A 117 -4.94 32.49 21.70
N ILE A 118 -5.06 32.03 22.95
CA ILE A 118 -6.23 32.33 23.79
C ILE A 118 -6.36 33.84 24.00
N ALA A 119 -5.28 34.54 24.32
CA ALA A 119 -5.26 36.00 24.47
C ALA A 119 -5.79 36.69 23.20
N GLN A 120 -5.27 36.30 22.04
CA GLN A 120 -5.68 36.88 20.75
C GLN A 120 -7.18 36.68 20.46
N VAL A 121 -7.73 35.50 20.79
CA VAL A 121 -9.16 35.21 20.61
C VAL A 121 -10.02 36.05 21.57
N LEU A 122 -9.60 36.18 22.83
CA LEU A 122 -10.30 36.99 23.84
C LEU A 122 -10.31 38.48 23.48
N GLU A 123 -9.14 39.04 23.14
CA GLU A 123 -8.96 40.46 22.82
C GLU A 123 -9.72 40.84 21.55
N ALA A 124 -9.73 39.96 20.53
CA ALA A 124 -10.51 40.15 19.30
C ALA A 124 -12.03 40.28 19.55
N LYS A 125 -12.51 39.85 20.73
CA LYS A 125 -13.92 39.93 21.15
C LYS A 125 -14.16 40.93 22.28
N GLY A 126 -13.19 41.78 22.58
CA GLY A 126 -13.33 42.86 23.57
C GLY A 126 -13.19 42.40 25.02
N ILE A 127 -12.65 41.21 25.27
CA ILE A 127 -12.20 40.79 26.61
C ILE A 127 -10.71 41.16 26.70
N LEU A 128 -10.43 42.35 27.23
CA LEU A 128 -9.08 42.92 27.26
C LEU A 128 -8.28 42.45 28.49
N ALA A 129 -6.99 42.80 28.53
CA ALA A 129 -6.03 42.32 29.54
C ALA A 129 -6.35 42.69 31.01
N ASP A 130 -7.33 43.55 31.27
CA ASP A 130 -7.86 43.85 32.61
C ASP A 130 -8.97 42.88 33.06
N ALA A 131 -9.60 42.18 32.11
CA ALA A 131 -10.69 41.23 32.33
C ALA A 131 -10.22 39.77 32.41
N TYR A 132 -8.97 39.45 32.04
CA TYR A 132 -8.39 38.11 32.20
C TYR A 132 -6.93 38.14 32.66
N ARG A 133 -6.43 37.02 33.18
CA ARG A 133 -5.01 36.86 33.55
C ARG A 133 -4.54 35.42 33.41
N PHE A 134 -3.26 35.25 33.04
CA PHE A 134 -2.56 33.97 33.04
C PHE A 134 -1.66 33.83 34.27
N GLN A 135 -1.82 32.75 35.02
CA GLN A 135 -1.05 32.38 36.21
C GLN A 135 -0.41 31.01 36.00
N LEU A 136 0.49 30.94 35.02
CA LEU A 136 1.05 29.69 34.52
C LEU A 136 2.46 29.47 35.08
N ARG A 137 2.75 28.25 35.55
CA ARG A 137 4.09 27.86 36.04
C ARG A 137 4.90 27.11 34.97
N ALA A 138 4.24 26.33 34.12
CA ALA A 138 4.89 25.64 33.01
C ALA A 138 5.20 26.59 31.84
N THR A 139 6.23 26.26 31.08
CA THR A 139 6.54 26.91 29.81
C THR A 139 5.84 26.17 28.68
N TYR A 140 5.03 26.89 27.90
CA TYR A 140 4.30 26.33 26.76
C TYR A 140 5.06 26.59 25.46
N PRO A 141 5.38 25.55 24.66
CA PRO A 141 6.07 25.75 23.40
C PRO A 141 5.13 26.43 22.38
N PRO A 142 5.67 27.23 21.44
CA PRO A 142 4.89 27.73 20.32
C PRO A 142 4.44 26.56 19.44
N ARG A 143 3.19 26.58 19.01
CA ARG A 143 2.68 25.63 18.01
C ARG A 143 3.06 26.15 16.63
N GLU A 144 3.72 25.32 15.83
CA GLU A 144 4.05 25.65 14.44
C GLU A 144 2.79 25.99 13.66
N TYR A 145 1.74 25.19 13.86
CA TYR A 145 0.46 25.29 13.16
C TYR A 145 -0.68 24.83 14.09
N CYS A 146 -1.70 25.67 14.26
CA CYS A 146 -2.88 25.40 15.08
C CYS A 146 -4.12 25.98 14.40
N VAL A 147 -5.11 25.13 14.12
CA VAL A 147 -6.31 25.50 13.38
C VAL A 147 -7.52 25.50 14.31
N GLN A 148 -8.29 26.58 14.24
CA GLN A 148 -9.67 26.61 14.69
C GLN A 148 -10.54 26.22 13.49
N TYR A 149 -11.19 25.06 13.53
CA TYR A 149 -12.00 24.54 12.41
C TYR A 149 -13.35 24.05 12.90
N ASP A 150 -14.43 24.63 12.34
CA ASP A 150 -15.82 24.24 12.62
C ASP A 150 -16.16 24.15 14.12
N GLU A 151 -15.67 25.12 14.89
CA GLU A 151 -15.87 25.21 16.32
C GLU A 151 -16.06 26.67 16.75
N SER A 152 -16.80 26.90 17.85
CA SER A 152 -16.97 28.25 18.39
C SER A 152 -15.69 28.78 19.05
N ASP A 153 -15.55 30.09 19.17
CA ASP A 153 -14.40 30.70 19.88
C ASP A 153 -14.32 30.20 21.34
N LEU A 154 -15.47 29.94 21.99
CA LEU A 154 -15.51 29.36 23.34
C LEU A 154 -15.01 27.90 23.36
N HIS A 155 -15.52 27.06 22.45
CA HIS A 155 -15.12 25.66 22.33
C HIS A 155 -13.63 25.55 22.05
N PHE A 156 -13.09 26.41 21.18
CA PHE A 156 -11.68 26.46 20.84
C PHE A 156 -10.81 26.74 22.07
N ILE A 157 -11.16 27.75 22.87
CA ILE A 157 -10.43 28.08 24.12
C ILE A 157 -10.51 26.90 25.09
N GLN A 158 -11.69 26.33 25.31
CA GLN A 158 -11.87 25.21 26.23
C GLN A 158 -11.06 23.99 25.79
N ARG A 159 -11.10 23.64 24.51
CA ARG A 159 -10.31 22.56 23.92
C ARG A 159 -8.80 22.79 24.11
N LEU A 160 -8.29 23.98 23.83
CA LEU A 160 -6.86 24.29 24.02
C LEU A 160 -6.45 24.20 25.50
N CYS A 161 -7.30 24.68 26.40
CA CYS A 161 -7.13 24.53 27.84
C CYS A 161 -7.10 23.05 28.26
N GLU A 162 -8.01 22.24 27.73
CA GLU A 162 -8.11 20.81 27.96
C GLU A 162 -6.86 20.06 27.47
N GLU A 163 -6.40 20.34 26.25
CA GLU A 163 -5.18 19.74 25.65
C GLU A 163 -3.93 20.01 26.51
N GLU A 164 -3.75 21.26 26.96
CA GLU A 164 -2.58 21.69 27.74
C GLU A 164 -2.71 21.42 29.26
N GLY A 165 -3.90 21.06 29.73
CA GLY A 165 -4.20 20.91 31.15
C GLY A 165 -4.24 22.25 31.92
N ILE A 166 -4.59 23.34 31.25
CA ILE A 166 -4.81 24.66 31.84
C ILE A 166 -6.28 24.74 32.27
N HIS A 167 -6.54 24.95 33.56
CA HIS A 167 -7.88 25.21 34.04
C HIS A 167 -8.16 26.71 34.11
N PHE A 168 -9.44 27.10 34.12
CA PHE A 168 -9.83 28.48 34.35
C PHE A 168 -10.98 28.62 35.35
N HIS A 169 -11.03 29.73 36.06
CA HIS A 169 -12.11 30.09 37.00
C HIS A 169 -12.36 31.60 36.98
N PHE A 170 -13.41 32.03 37.69
CA PHE A 170 -13.81 33.42 37.74
C PHE A 170 -13.61 34.00 39.14
N LEU A 171 -13.16 35.25 39.20
CA LEU A 171 -13.12 36.03 40.43
C LEU A 171 -14.14 37.15 40.31
N HIS A 172 -15.14 37.14 41.20
CA HIS A 172 -16.19 38.15 41.21
C HIS A 172 -15.85 39.31 42.13
N SER A 173 -16.23 40.51 41.71
CA SER A 173 -16.23 41.73 42.50
C SER A 173 -17.49 42.54 42.17
N PRO A 174 -17.90 43.50 43.02
CA PRO A 174 -19.03 44.37 42.71
C PRO A 174 -18.88 45.15 41.40
N GLY A 175 -17.64 45.39 40.94
CA GLY A 175 -17.35 46.17 39.73
C GLY A 175 -17.06 45.33 38.48
N GLY A 176 -17.06 44.00 38.56
CA GLY A 176 -16.66 43.15 37.43
C GLY A 176 -16.29 41.72 37.83
N HIS A 177 -16.07 40.87 36.83
CA HIS A 177 -15.51 39.53 37.00
C HIS A 177 -14.20 39.41 36.21
N THR A 178 -13.20 38.73 36.77
CA THR A 178 -11.92 38.45 36.10
C THR A 178 -11.80 36.97 35.81
N LEU A 179 -11.48 36.62 34.56
CA LEU A 179 -11.18 35.26 34.12
C LEU A 179 -9.72 34.90 34.42
N VAL A 180 -9.48 33.80 35.14
CA VAL A 180 -8.14 33.40 35.58
C VAL A 180 -7.79 32.04 34.99
N PHE A 181 -6.75 31.99 34.14
CA PHE A 181 -6.17 30.76 33.64
C PHE A 181 -4.98 30.35 34.50
N SER A 182 -4.90 29.08 34.91
CA SER A 182 -3.81 28.55 35.74
C SER A 182 -3.55 27.08 35.43
N ASP A 183 -2.32 26.62 35.68
CA ASP A 183 -1.91 25.21 35.57
C ASP A 183 -1.47 24.63 36.93
N ASN A 184 -1.52 25.45 37.99
CA ASN A 184 -0.96 25.14 39.29
C ASN A 184 -2.00 25.33 40.40
N GLN A 185 -2.09 24.33 41.27
CA GLN A 185 -2.98 24.30 42.41
C GLN A 185 -2.68 25.36 43.47
N ALA A 186 -1.40 25.71 43.66
CA ALA A 186 -1.00 26.68 44.68
C ALA A 186 -1.56 28.10 44.46
N MET A 187 -2.11 28.38 43.27
CA MET A 187 -2.64 29.70 42.89
C MET A 187 -4.11 29.90 43.30
N PHE A 188 -4.82 28.83 43.70
CA PHE A 188 -6.19 28.95 44.17
C PHE A 188 -6.25 29.70 45.51
N ARG A 189 -7.29 30.51 45.68
CA ARG A 189 -7.50 31.30 46.91
C ARG A 189 -8.17 30.46 47.98
N LYS A 190 -7.82 30.70 49.25
CA LYS A 190 -8.47 30.05 50.40
C LYS A 190 -9.65 30.87 50.89
N LEU A 191 -10.78 30.20 51.12
CA LEU A 191 -11.95 30.76 51.79
C LEU A 191 -11.75 30.79 53.31
N GLN A 192 -12.68 31.42 54.02
CA GLN A 192 -12.75 31.31 55.47
C GLN A 192 -13.10 29.86 55.87
N PRO A 193 -12.62 29.34 57.01
CA PRO A 193 -12.98 28.02 57.48
C PRO A 193 -14.50 27.88 57.69
N VAL A 194 -15.05 26.73 57.32
CA VAL A 194 -16.48 26.43 57.46
C VAL A 194 -16.65 25.17 58.31
N THR A 195 -17.47 25.30 59.34
CA THR A 195 -17.76 24.22 60.28
C THR A 195 -18.73 23.21 59.68
N TYR A 196 -18.45 21.93 59.86
CA TYR A 196 -19.39 20.84 59.59
C TYR A 196 -20.30 20.62 60.80
N ARG A 197 -21.61 20.56 60.57
CA ARG A 197 -22.59 20.09 61.55
C ARG A 197 -23.65 19.26 60.87
N GLN A 198 -23.70 17.98 61.21
CA GLN A 198 -24.68 17.05 60.67
C GLN A 198 -26.10 17.57 60.89
N ASP A 199 -26.90 17.55 59.83
CA ASP A 199 -28.29 18.01 59.91
C ASP A 199 -29.08 17.15 60.91
N CYS A 200 -29.52 17.78 61.99
CA CYS A 200 -30.30 17.16 63.07
C CYS A 200 -31.72 17.75 63.14
N GLY A 201 -32.18 18.43 62.08
CA GLY A 201 -33.53 19.00 61.98
C GLY A 201 -33.78 20.23 62.85
N MET A 202 -32.75 20.73 63.54
CA MET A 202 -32.79 22.01 64.26
C MET A 202 -32.01 23.07 63.47
N ALA A 203 -32.59 24.25 63.29
CA ALA A 203 -31.93 25.36 62.60
C ALA A 203 -30.63 25.73 63.32
N ALA A 204 -29.48 25.47 62.69
CA ALA A 204 -28.18 25.89 63.20
C ALA A 204 -28.13 27.44 63.31
N GLU A 205 -27.60 27.96 64.41
CA GLU A 205 -27.47 29.42 64.61
C GLU A 205 -26.41 30.07 63.70
N THR A 206 -25.55 29.26 63.09
CA THR A 206 -24.44 29.64 62.21
C THR A 206 -24.51 28.86 60.90
N ARG A 207 -24.00 29.45 59.81
CA ARG A 207 -23.91 28.78 58.51
C ARG A 207 -22.84 27.69 58.55
N VAL A 208 -23.16 26.52 58.01
CA VAL A 208 -22.41 25.28 58.17
C VAL A 208 -22.49 24.43 56.90
N ILE A 209 -21.60 23.45 56.83
CA ILE A 209 -21.74 22.31 55.93
C ILE A 209 -22.55 21.26 56.66
N LYS A 210 -23.66 20.83 56.07
CA LYS A 210 -24.65 19.92 56.66
C LYS A 210 -24.40 18.48 56.29
N HIS A 211 -23.90 18.29 55.07
CA HIS A 211 -23.63 16.98 54.48
C HIS A 211 -22.25 17.00 53.80
N PHE A 212 -21.50 15.91 53.94
CA PHE A 212 -20.18 15.75 53.35
C PHE A 212 -19.88 14.26 53.15
N ASP A 213 -20.08 13.78 51.92
CA ASP A 213 -19.77 12.43 51.49
C ASP A 213 -18.46 12.39 50.73
N LEU A 214 -17.71 11.30 50.90
CA LEU A 214 -16.46 11.07 50.17
C LEU A 214 -16.55 9.77 49.37
N ARG A 215 -16.35 9.88 48.06
CA ARG A 215 -16.29 8.76 47.13
C ARG A 215 -14.86 8.48 46.70
N LEU A 216 -14.49 7.20 46.65
CA LEU A 216 -13.30 6.72 45.95
C LEU A 216 -13.69 5.86 44.76
N GLU A 217 -13.00 6.01 43.64
CA GLU A 217 -13.28 5.24 42.43
C GLU A 217 -11.99 4.82 41.72
N ALA A 218 -11.96 3.65 41.08
CA ALA A 218 -10.78 3.17 40.37
C ALA A 218 -10.45 4.09 39.18
N ARG A 219 -9.17 4.41 38.99
CA ARG A 219 -8.68 5.29 37.92
C ARG A 219 -7.44 4.73 37.25
N THR A 220 -7.20 5.18 36.02
CA THR A 220 -5.98 4.94 35.25
C THR A 220 -4.73 5.19 36.11
N THR A 221 -3.77 4.27 36.03
CA THR A 221 -2.52 4.31 36.80
C THR A 221 -1.29 4.51 35.91
N ARG A 222 -1.40 4.24 34.60
CA ARG A 222 -0.36 4.50 33.60
C ARG A 222 -0.96 5.20 32.37
N VAL A 223 -0.25 6.19 31.87
CA VAL A 223 -0.57 6.83 30.58
C VAL A 223 0.63 6.72 29.67
N THR A 224 0.40 6.24 28.45
CA THR A 224 1.42 6.11 27.40
C THR A 224 0.95 6.88 26.17
N ARG A 225 1.83 7.72 25.61
CA ARG A 225 1.56 8.48 24.39
C ARG A 225 2.65 8.24 23.36
N ARG A 226 2.24 8.02 22.11
CA ARG A 226 3.16 7.78 20.99
C ARG A 226 2.91 8.77 19.87
N ASP A 227 3.96 9.14 19.15
CA ASP A 227 3.87 9.99 17.96
C ASP A 227 4.97 9.63 16.95
N TYR A 228 4.93 10.26 15.78
CA TYR A 228 5.91 10.10 14.71
C TYR A 228 6.41 11.45 14.21
N ASN A 229 7.74 11.62 14.20
CA ASN A 229 8.38 12.79 13.60
C ASN A 229 9.15 12.36 12.33
N PHE A 230 8.72 12.85 11.18
CA PHE A 230 9.33 12.50 9.89
C PHE A 230 10.78 13.03 9.74
N GLU A 231 11.16 14.08 10.48
CA GLU A 231 12.55 14.59 10.52
C GLU A 231 13.48 13.67 11.33
N ARG A 232 12.92 12.82 12.18
CA ARG A 232 13.64 11.85 13.03
C ARG A 232 12.98 10.46 12.99
N PRO A 233 12.89 9.82 11.80
CA PRO A 233 12.01 8.66 11.58
C PRO A 233 12.44 7.39 12.35
N SER A 234 13.72 7.28 12.72
CA SER A 234 14.25 6.16 13.51
C SER A 234 14.06 6.35 15.02
N LEU A 235 13.72 7.55 15.48
CA LEU A 235 13.48 7.83 16.89
C LEU A 235 12.09 7.35 17.26
N GLN A 236 12.00 6.31 18.09
CA GLN A 236 10.73 5.93 18.72
C GLN A 236 10.28 7.07 19.64
N LEU A 237 9.29 7.83 19.19
CA LEU A 237 8.69 8.93 19.93
C LEU A 237 7.58 8.36 20.84
N GLU A 238 7.98 7.95 22.03
CA GLU A 238 7.10 7.39 23.04
C GLU A 238 7.48 7.98 24.39
N ALA A 239 6.47 8.31 25.18
CA ALA A 239 6.64 8.81 26.53
C ALA A 239 5.50 8.32 27.42
N ASP A 240 5.83 8.00 28.67
CA ASP A 240 4.89 7.49 29.65
C ASP A 240 4.92 8.31 30.96
N ALA A 241 3.83 8.19 31.71
CA ALA A 241 3.73 8.58 33.10
C ALA A 241 3.04 7.46 33.88
N THR A 242 3.71 6.96 34.91
CA THR A 242 3.22 5.82 35.71
C THR A 242 3.12 6.22 37.18
N SER A 243 1.99 5.90 37.80
CA SER A 243 1.76 6.04 39.25
C SER A 243 2.05 4.73 39.99
N THR A 244 2.22 4.81 41.32
CA THR A 244 2.49 3.63 42.16
C THR A 244 1.23 2.88 42.60
N PHE A 245 0.04 3.29 42.15
CA PHE A 245 -1.24 2.69 42.53
C PHE A 245 -1.54 1.41 41.73
N THR A 246 -2.41 0.54 42.25
CA THR A 246 -2.80 -0.74 41.64
C THR A 246 -4.32 -0.83 41.47
N PRO A 247 -4.85 -1.65 40.53
CA PRO A 247 -4.14 -2.44 39.52
C PRO A 247 -3.51 -1.57 38.41
N ASP A 248 -2.62 -2.15 37.59
CA ASP A 248 -2.03 -1.46 36.43
C ASP A 248 -3.07 -1.29 35.31
N LEU A 249 -3.65 -0.09 35.22
CA LEU A 249 -4.63 0.31 34.23
C LEU A 249 -4.00 1.36 33.31
N GLU A 250 -3.83 1.02 32.04
CA GLU A 250 -3.18 1.85 31.03
C GLU A 250 -4.18 2.59 30.13
N ASP A 251 -3.92 3.89 29.93
CA ASP A 251 -4.45 4.69 28.82
C ASP A 251 -3.32 4.88 27.78
N TYR A 252 -3.48 4.27 26.61
CA TYR A 252 -2.56 4.38 25.48
C TYR A 252 -3.24 5.15 24.33
N ASP A 253 -2.52 6.08 23.70
CA ASP A 253 -3.04 6.84 22.56
C ASP A 253 -1.96 7.23 21.52
N TYR A 254 -2.38 7.35 20.26
CA TYR A 254 -1.61 7.81 19.10
C TYR A 254 -2.55 8.54 18.11
N PRO A 255 -2.17 9.71 17.59
CA PRO A 255 -0.93 10.46 17.83
C PRO A 255 -0.98 11.34 19.09
N GLY A 256 0.13 11.41 19.82
CA GLY A 256 0.26 12.11 21.10
C GLY A 256 0.50 13.63 21.03
N ARG A 257 0.68 14.20 19.83
CA ARG A 257 0.90 15.64 19.55
C ARG A 257 2.19 16.20 20.16
N PHE A 258 3.30 15.50 19.99
CA PHE A 258 4.62 15.99 20.41
C PHE A 258 5.71 15.60 19.42
N THR A 259 6.74 16.44 19.33
CA THR A 259 7.91 16.22 18.47
C THR A 259 9.17 15.82 19.26
N ASP A 260 9.12 15.90 20.59
CA ASP A 260 10.17 15.50 21.52
C ASP A 260 9.64 14.78 22.76
N ARG A 261 10.48 13.93 23.38
CA ARG A 261 10.09 13.09 24.53
C ARG A 261 9.81 13.88 25.81
N THR A 262 10.42 15.05 26.01
CA THR A 262 10.17 15.88 27.20
C THR A 262 8.76 16.43 27.17
N ARG A 263 8.33 16.93 26.01
CA ARG A 263 6.95 17.35 25.78
C ARG A 263 5.97 16.18 25.88
N GLY A 264 6.29 15.03 25.28
CA GLY A 264 5.47 13.82 25.41
C GLY A 264 5.26 13.40 26.86
N ARG A 265 6.32 13.41 27.68
CA ARG A 265 6.24 13.10 29.11
C ARG A 265 5.40 14.11 29.89
N HIS A 266 5.49 15.39 29.54
CA HIS A 266 4.63 16.42 30.13
C HIS A 266 3.15 16.15 29.84
N LEU A 267 2.79 15.86 28.60
CA LEU A 267 1.41 15.55 28.20
C LEU A 267 0.89 14.26 28.85
N ALA A 268 1.70 13.20 28.89
CA ALA A 268 1.36 11.95 29.58
C ALA A 268 1.13 12.18 31.09
N THR A 269 1.97 13.00 31.73
CA THR A 269 1.79 13.39 33.14
C THR A 269 0.49 14.15 33.35
N ARG A 270 0.17 15.13 32.49
CA ARG A 270 -1.08 15.90 32.54
C ARG A 270 -2.31 15.00 32.34
N ALA A 271 -2.24 14.04 31.45
CA ALA A 271 -3.31 13.07 31.24
C ALA A 271 -3.49 12.12 32.44
N LEU A 272 -2.40 11.68 33.07
CA LEU A 272 -2.47 10.88 34.30
C LEU A 272 -3.07 11.68 35.47
N GLU A 273 -2.65 12.94 35.63
CA GLU A 273 -3.24 13.87 36.60
C GLU A 273 -4.75 14.07 36.35
N ARG A 274 -5.17 14.23 35.09
CA ARG A 274 -6.58 14.35 34.69
C ARG A 274 -7.40 13.14 35.10
N HIS A 275 -6.97 11.94 34.70
CA HIS A 275 -7.66 10.69 35.05
C HIS A 275 -7.76 10.48 36.55
N ARG A 276 -6.82 10.99 37.33
CA ARG A 276 -6.81 10.79 38.79
C ARG A 276 -7.40 11.95 39.58
N SER A 277 -7.84 13.01 38.91
CA SER A 277 -8.30 14.23 39.59
C SER A 277 -9.54 14.02 40.46
N ASP A 278 -10.41 13.09 40.08
CA ASP A 278 -11.65 12.72 40.80
C ASP A 278 -11.57 11.34 41.46
N TYR A 279 -10.36 10.80 41.65
CA TYR A 279 -10.12 9.55 42.38
C TYR A 279 -10.69 9.61 43.80
N GLN A 280 -10.53 10.78 44.46
CA GLN A 280 -11.20 11.14 45.71
C GLN A 280 -12.08 12.35 45.42
N LEU A 281 -13.39 12.16 45.46
CA LEU A 281 -14.38 13.20 45.19
C LEU A 281 -15.27 13.36 46.42
N ALA A 282 -15.28 14.55 46.99
CA ALA A 282 -16.18 14.94 48.04
C ALA A 282 -17.42 15.63 47.47
N GLU A 283 -18.58 15.32 48.02
CA GLU A 283 -19.88 15.88 47.67
C GLU A 283 -20.53 16.39 48.95
N GLY A 284 -21.08 17.60 48.95
CA GLY A 284 -21.62 18.17 50.17
C GLY A 284 -22.70 19.22 49.97
N ASP A 285 -23.50 19.40 51.02
CA ASP A 285 -24.58 20.39 51.07
C ASP A 285 -24.30 21.41 52.17
N SER A 286 -24.53 22.69 51.87
CA SER A 286 -24.22 23.79 52.79
C SER A 286 -25.22 24.96 52.66
N ASP A 287 -25.30 25.80 53.69
CA ASP A 287 -25.96 27.11 53.64
C ASP A 287 -24.95 28.28 53.68
N GLU A 288 -23.66 28.02 53.46
CA GLU A 288 -22.61 29.03 53.41
C GLU A 288 -22.53 29.70 52.01
N PRO A 289 -22.87 31.00 51.87
CA PRO A 289 -22.95 31.70 50.59
C PRO A 289 -21.61 32.13 50.01
N THR A 290 -20.50 31.98 50.75
CA THR A 290 -19.16 32.36 50.27
C THR A 290 -18.44 31.24 49.52
N LEU A 291 -19.03 30.05 49.42
CA LEU A 291 -18.46 28.96 48.64
C LEU A 291 -18.44 29.32 47.16
N LEU A 292 -17.27 29.23 46.54
CA LEU A 292 -17.03 29.57 45.14
C LEU A 292 -16.18 28.51 44.45
N SER A 293 -16.49 28.20 43.20
CA SER A 293 -15.66 27.30 42.38
C SER A 293 -14.24 27.87 42.20
N GLY A 294 -13.23 27.00 42.11
CA GLY A 294 -11.83 27.43 42.01
C GLY A 294 -11.28 28.07 43.29
N HIS A 295 -11.88 27.78 44.44
CA HIS A 295 -11.37 28.17 45.76
C HIS A 295 -11.16 26.96 46.66
N TYR A 296 -10.26 27.11 47.62
CA TYR A 296 -10.04 26.13 48.66
C TYR A 296 -10.96 26.38 49.85
N LEU A 297 -11.71 25.36 50.24
CA LEU A 297 -12.57 25.26 51.41
C LEU A 297 -11.81 24.57 52.55
N PRO A 298 -11.48 25.26 53.66
CA PRO A 298 -11.02 24.62 54.88
C PRO A 298 -12.22 24.06 55.65
N LEU A 299 -12.29 22.73 55.80
CA LEU A 299 -13.35 22.06 56.57
C LEU A 299 -12.93 21.90 58.04
N GLU A 300 -13.82 22.22 58.98
CA GLU A 300 -13.58 22.08 60.42
C GLU A 300 -14.72 21.32 61.13
N GLU A 301 -14.43 20.72 62.29
CA GLU A 301 -15.37 20.00 63.16
C GLU A 301 -16.12 18.79 62.53
N HIS A 302 -15.66 18.25 61.40
CA HIS A 302 -16.16 16.98 60.87
C HIS A 302 -15.79 15.80 61.81
N PRO A 303 -16.72 14.87 62.13
CA PRO A 303 -16.47 13.74 63.05
C PRO A 303 -15.26 12.86 62.68
N ARG A 304 -14.95 12.76 61.39
CA ARG A 304 -13.72 12.15 60.88
C ARG A 304 -12.62 13.20 60.80
N ALA A 305 -11.63 13.10 61.68
CA ALA A 305 -10.52 14.05 61.79
C ALA A 305 -9.77 14.26 60.46
N GLU A 306 -9.60 13.19 59.67
CA GLU A 306 -8.89 13.21 58.39
C GLU A 306 -9.55 14.09 57.32
N TRP A 307 -10.84 14.39 57.45
CA TRP A 307 -11.58 15.22 56.49
C TRP A 307 -11.51 16.71 56.82
N ASN A 308 -11.08 17.06 58.04
CA ASN A 308 -10.82 18.44 58.45
C ASN A 308 -9.51 18.96 57.83
N ASP A 309 -9.49 19.01 56.52
CA ASP A 309 -8.37 19.46 55.68
C ASP A 309 -8.88 20.46 54.65
N LEU A 310 -8.01 20.84 53.72
CA LEU A 310 -8.29 21.77 52.64
C LEU A 310 -8.82 21.04 51.40
N TRP A 311 -9.95 21.51 50.87
CA TRP A 311 -10.62 20.91 49.72
C TRP A 311 -10.79 21.94 48.59
N LEU A 312 -10.43 21.59 47.36
CA LEU A 312 -10.65 22.44 46.17
C LEU A 312 -12.09 22.28 45.68
N LEU A 313 -12.87 23.35 45.68
CA LEU A 313 -14.22 23.38 45.12
C LEU A 313 -14.15 23.33 43.58
N LEU A 314 -14.66 22.24 43.01
CA LEU A 314 -14.77 22.03 41.57
C LEU A 314 -16.04 22.63 41.00
N GLU A 315 -17.17 22.44 41.69
CA GLU A 315 -18.49 22.89 41.26
C GLU A 315 -19.29 23.33 42.49
N VAL A 316 -20.07 24.39 42.33
CA VAL A 316 -21.05 24.85 43.31
C VAL A 316 -22.36 25.14 42.57
N ILE A 317 -23.43 24.45 42.99
CA ILE A 317 -24.80 24.71 42.57
C ILE A 317 -25.49 25.48 43.68
N HIS A 318 -25.88 26.72 43.39
CA HIS A 318 -26.52 27.63 44.32
C HIS A 318 -28.03 27.61 44.13
N GLU A 319 -28.78 27.59 45.22
CA GLU A 319 -30.24 27.73 45.22
C GLU A 319 -30.67 28.77 46.26
N GLY A 320 -31.42 29.78 45.84
CA GLY A 320 -31.97 30.79 46.73
C GLY A 320 -33.47 30.98 46.51
N LYS A 321 -34.24 31.10 47.60
CA LYS A 321 -35.69 31.36 47.58
C LYS A 321 -36.07 32.46 48.57
N GLN A 322 -36.82 33.44 48.11
CA GLN A 322 -37.29 34.59 48.90
C GLN A 322 -38.77 34.88 48.61
N PRO A 323 -39.71 34.00 49.01
CA PRO A 323 -41.14 34.18 48.71
C PRO A 323 -41.76 35.43 49.35
N GLN A 324 -41.10 36.06 50.34
CA GLN A 324 -41.54 37.29 51.00
C GLN A 324 -41.87 38.44 50.02
N VAL A 325 -41.17 38.49 48.89
CA VAL A 325 -41.34 39.56 47.88
C VAL A 325 -42.74 39.55 47.24
N LEU A 326 -43.47 38.42 47.30
CA LEU A 326 -44.83 38.30 46.79
C LEU A 326 -45.87 39.01 47.65
N GLY A 327 -45.56 39.33 48.92
CA GLY A 327 -46.46 40.04 49.84
C GLY A 327 -47.77 39.32 50.18
N GLU A 328 -47.91 38.04 49.81
CA GLU A 328 -49.06 37.16 50.06
C GLU A 328 -48.57 35.88 50.78
N TYR A 329 -49.41 35.25 51.62
CA TYR A 329 -49.06 33.95 52.22
C TYR A 329 -48.86 32.92 51.09
N PRO A 330 -47.79 32.11 51.09
CA PRO A 330 -47.54 31.14 50.04
C PRO A 330 -48.72 30.16 49.99
N THR A 331 -49.51 30.21 48.93
CA THR A 331 -50.44 29.13 48.59
C THR A 331 -49.61 27.96 48.11
N LEU A 332 -49.91 26.75 48.61
CA LEU A 332 -49.21 25.49 48.31
C LEU A 332 -49.10 25.17 46.80
N ASP A 333 -49.83 25.89 45.94
CA ASP A 333 -49.86 25.68 44.48
C ASP A 333 -48.72 26.37 43.68
N VAL A 334 -47.77 27.07 44.33
CA VAL A 334 -46.71 27.84 43.63
C VAL A 334 -45.39 27.06 43.45
N PHE A 335 -45.18 25.98 44.21
CA PHE A 335 -44.00 25.12 44.10
C PHE A 335 -44.44 23.70 43.77
N ASP A 336 -44.13 23.25 42.55
CA ASP A 336 -44.27 21.84 42.14
C ASP A 336 -43.10 21.04 42.77
N ASP A 337 -43.41 19.84 43.28
CA ASP A 337 -42.55 18.80 43.89
C ASP A 337 -41.99 18.95 45.34
N ASP A 338 -42.44 18.03 46.20
CA ASP A 338 -41.73 17.11 47.14
C ASP A 338 -40.47 17.57 47.92
N THR A 339 -40.16 18.87 47.97
CA THR A 339 -38.91 19.39 48.54
C THR A 339 -39.12 20.30 49.77
N ASP A 340 -38.46 19.97 50.88
CA ASP A 340 -38.55 20.68 52.18
C ASP A 340 -37.95 22.12 52.19
N PHE A 341 -37.50 22.67 51.05
CA PHE A 341 -36.82 23.97 50.96
C PHE A 341 -37.74 25.11 50.50
N LEU A 342 -38.28 25.84 51.46
CA LEU A 342 -39.29 26.90 51.26
C LEU A 342 -38.72 28.32 51.20
N GLN A 343 -37.60 28.59 51.88
CA GLN A 343 -36.96 29.91 51.95
C GLN A 343 -35.48 29.79 52.33
N GLY A 344 -34.67 30.73 51.83
CA GLY A 344 -33.31 30.96 52.28
C GLY A 344 -32.30 30.75 51.17
N TYR A 345 -31.11 30.31 51.53
CA TYR A 345 -30.05 29.95 50.61
C TYR A 345 -29.48 28.58 51.01
N ARG A 346 -29.23 27.75 50.02
CA ARG A 346 -28.42 26.53 50.13
C ARG A 346 -27.56 26.37 48.90
N ASN A 347 -26.53 25.56 49.00
CA ASN A 347 -25.76 25.10 47.87
C ASN A 347 -25.40 23.63 48.02
N HIS A 348 -25.11 23.04 46.88
CA HIS A 348 -24.53 21.73 46.72
C HIS A 348 -23.16 21.90 46.05
N PHE A 349 -22.13 21.21 46.52
CA PHE A 349 -20.77 21.38 45.99
C PHE A 349 -20.05 20.05 45.78
N LEU A 350 -19.16 20.05 44.79
CA LEU A 350 -18.18 19.00 44.55
C LEU A 350 -16.78 19.51 44.86
N ALA A 351 -15.98 18.71 45.54
CA ALA A 351 -14.63 19.09 45.92
C ALA A 351 -13.63 17.94 45.84
N ILE A 352 -12.34 18.26 45.67
CA ILE A 352 -11.24 17.29 45.68
C ILE A 352 -10.16 17.71 46.70
N PRO A 353 -9.32 16.80 47.20
CA PRO A 353 -8.27 17.16 48.16
C PRO A 353 -7.29 18.20 47.59
N TRP A 354 -6.80 19.11 48.42
CA TRP A 354 -5.95 20.23 47.97
C TRP A 354 -4.63 19.84 47.28
N ASN A 355 -4.15 18.61 47.52
CA ASN A 355 -2.91 18.09 46.97
C ASN A 355 -3.12 17.36 45.63
N THR A 356 -4.36 17.24 45.13
CA THR A 356 -4.71 16.49 43.91
C THR A 356 -4.71 17.39 42.68
N PRO A 357 -3.74 17.26 41.74
CA PRO A 357 -3.63 18.17 40.61
C PRO A 357 -4.86 18.14 39.70
N TYR A 358 -5.67 19.20 39.74
CA TYR A 358 -6.80 19.33 38.84
C TYR A 358 -6.36 19.63 37.40
N ARG A 359 -6.88 18.84 36.45
CA ARG A 359 -6.80 19.10 35.02
C ARG A 359 -8.21 19.01 34.42
N PRO A 360 -8.58 19.92 33.51
CA PRO A 360 -9.89 19.86 32.88
C PRO A 360 -10.11 18.51 32.16
N PRO A 361 -11.32 17.92 32.26
CA PRO A 361 -11.70 16.75 31.46
C PRO A 361 -11.75 17.08 29.96
N LEU A 362 -11.51 16.09 29.08
CA LEU A 362 -11.51 16.28 27.62
C LEU A 362 -12.94 16.29 27.04
N ASN A 363 -13.74 17.30 27.39
CA ASN A 363 -15.14 17.40 27.02
C ASN A 363 -15.37 18.07 25.65
N HIS A 364 -14.39 18.82 25.15
CA HIS A 364 -14.49 19.58 23.91
C HIS A 364 -13.61 18.94 22.83
N PRO A 365 -14.09 17.85 22.17
CA PRO A 365 -13.30 17.18 21.15
C PRO A 365 -13.00 18.13 19.99
N LYS A 366 -11.82 17.95 19.39
CA LYS A 366 -11.45 18.67 18.17
C LYS A 366 -12.31 18.22 16.99
N SER A 367 -12.80 19.16 16.20
CA SER A 367 -13.51 18.84 14.96
C SER A 367 -12.57 18.12 13.99
N ARG A 368 -13.04 17.02 13.40
CA ARG A 368 -12.27 16.20 12.44
C ARG A 368 -12.78 16.44 11.02
N ILE A 369 -11.86 16.61 10.08
CA ILE A 369 -12.16 16.75 8.66
C ILE A 369 -12.26 15.36 8.06
N GLY A 370 -13.49 14.92 7.73
CA GLY A 370 -13.77 13.56 7.24
C GLY A 370 -13.33 13.25 5.80
N GLY A 371 -12.62 14.15 5.13
CA GLY A 371 -12.23 14.01 3.73
C GLY A 371 -11.08 14.93 3.32
N SER A 372 -10.88 15.07 2.02
CA SER A 372 -9.88 15.99 1.47
C SER A 372 -10.52 17.30 1.03
N GLN A 373 -9.75 18.38 1.11
CA GLN A 373 -10.14 19.71 0.66
C GLN A 373 -9.18 20.20 -0.42
N THR A 374 -9.60 21.17 -1.21
CA THR A 374 -8.69 21.80 -2.18
C THR A 374 -8.09 23.09 -1.61
N ALA A 375 -6.85 23.37 -2.02
CA ALA A 375 -6.11 24.56 -1.63
C ALA A 375 -5.23 25.02 -2.81
N VAL A 376 -4.77 26.27 -2.79
CA VAL A 376 -3.89 26.82 -3.83
C VAL A 376 -2.48 26.95 -3.28
N VAL A 377 -1.48 26.45 -3.99
CA VAL A 377 -0.06 26.58 -3.59
C VAL A 377 0.35 28.05 -3.59
N THR A 378 1.04 28.47 -2.53
CA THR A 378 1.49 29.84 -2.30
C THR A 378 3.00 29.91 -2.12
N GLY A 379 3.55 31.11 -2.26
CA GLY A 379 4.97 31.39 -2.06
C GLY A 379 5.24 32.89 -2.03
N PRO A 380 6.50 33.30 -1.87
CA PRO A 380 6.91 34.69 -1.90
C PRO A 380 6.55 35.37 -3.24
N PRO A 381 6.34 36.71 -3.24
CA PRO A 381 6.01 37.43 -4.46
C PRO A 381 7.06 37.23 -5.56
N GLY A 382 6.62 36.72 -6.72
CA GLY A 382 7.47 36.53 -7.91
C GLY A 382 8.14 35.16 -8.03
N GLU A 383 7.97 34.27 -7.05
CA GLU A 383 8.50 32.90 -7.07
C GLU A 383 7.50 31.93 -7.74
N GLU A 384 7.96 31.13 -8.69
CA GLU A 384 7.10 30.12 -9.35
C GLU A 384 7.10 28.77 -8.62
N ILE A 385 8.16 28.44 -7.88
CA ILE A 385 8.34 27.17 -7.16
C ILE A 385 8.89 27.51 -5.79
N HIS A 386 8.10 27.27 -4.73
CA HIS A 386 8.49 27.54 -3.35
C HIS A 386 8.41 26.25 -2.52
N CYS A 387 9.57 25.64 -2.27
CA CYS A 387 9.66 24.40 -1.48
C CYS A 387 10.88 24.38 -0.55
N ASP A 388 10.86 23.48 0.43
CA ASP A 388 11.97 23.27 1.36
C ASP A 388 12.80 22.01 1.04
N GLU A 389 13.73 21.64 1.94
CA GLU A 389 14.63 20.49 1.78
C GLU A 389 13.92 19.13 1.68
N TYR A 390 12.66 19.05 2.13
CA TYR A 390 11.84 17.85 2.07
C TYR A 390 10.84 17.86 0.90
N GLY A 391 10.89 18.87 0.03
CA GLY A 391 9.94 19.06 -1.07
C GLY A 391 8.54 19.44 -0.59
N ARG A 392 8.40 20.00 0.62
CA ARG A 392 7.13 20.53 1.14
C ARG A 392 6.78 21.83 0.46
N VAL A 393 5.50 22.17 0.40
CA VAL A 393 5.02 23.46 -0.14
C VAL A 393 4.05 24.12 0.84
N LYS A 394 3.79 25.42 0.68
CA LYS A 394 2.77 26.15 1.44
C LYS A 394 1.53 26.37 0.59
N VAL A 395 0.37 26.47 1.21
CA VAL A 395 -0.92 26.60 0.51
C VAL A 395 -1.80 27.67 1.14
N GLN A 396 -2.84 28.07 0.44
CA GLN A 396 -3.94 28.87 0.96
C GLN A 396 -5.22 28.04 0.84
N PHE A 397 -5.86 27.75 1.97
CA PHE A 397 -7.19 27.12 1.99
C PHE A 397 -8.27 28.13 1.59
N PHE A 398 -9.34 27.65 0.95
CA PHE A 398 -10.43 28.52 0.50
C PHE A 398 -11.28 29.10 1.64
N TRP A 399 -11.30 28.44 2.80
CA TRP A 399 -11.99 28.92 3.99
C TRP A 399 -11.16 29.88 4.83
N ASP A 400 -9.84 29.94 4.62
CA ASP A 400 -9.00 30.91 5.31
C ASP A 400 -9.18 32.30 4.68
N ARG A 401 -9.85 33.18 5.42
CA ARG A 401 -10.17 34.56 5.04
C ARG A 401 -9.08 35.55 5.43
N GLN A 402 -8.15 35.18 6.31
CA GLN A 402 -7.12 36.08 6.83
C GLN A 402 -5.81 35.94 6.05
N GLY A 403 -5.59 34.79 5.40
CA GLY A 403 -4.44 34.55 4.56
C GLY A 403 -4.34 35.52 3.38
N GLN A 404 -3.11 35.92 3.07
CA GLN A 404 -2.78 36.91 2.04
C GLN A 404 -2.32 36.26 0.72
N ARG A 405 -2.41 34.92 0.60
CA ARG A 405 -1.87 34.15 -0.51
C ARG A 405 -0.37 34.34 -0.73
N ASN A 406 0.39 34.35 0.36
CA ASN A 406 1.85 34.46 0.39
C ASN A 406 2.47 33.30 1.19
N ASP A 407 3.79 33.36 1.42
CA ASP A 407 4.56 32.38 2.19
C ASP A 407 4.23 32.33 3.69
N HIS A 408 3.31 33.17 4.18
CA HIS A 408 2.81 33.12 5.56
C HIS A 408 1.42 32.49 5.68
N SER A 409 0.84 31.98 4.59
CA SER A 409 -0.53 31.46 4.58
C SER A 409 -0.69 30.19 5.44
N THR A 410 0.26 29.25 5.36
CA THR A 410 0.26 28.00 6.14
C THR A 410 1.66 27.57 6.56
N CYS A 411 1.73 26.51 7.37
CA CYS A 411 2.94 25.74 7.58
C CYS A 411 3.39 25.02 6.31
N TRP A 412 4.50 24.28 6.40
CA TRP A 412 5.01 23.43 5.34
C TRP A 412 4.23 22.11 5.24
N LEU A 413 3.54 21.89 4.13
CA LEU A 413 2.78 20.67 3.85
C LEU A 413 3.63 19.69 3.05
N ARG A 414 3.73 18.45 3.53
CA ARG A 414 4.33 17.34 2.76
C ARG A 414 3.48 17.01 1.53
N VAL A 415 4.16 16.63 0.46
CA VAL A 415 3.53 16.24 -0.82
C VAL A 415 3.72 14.73 -1.00
N ALA A 416 2.62 14.01 -1.15
CA ALA A 416 2.65 12.59 -1.45
C ALA A 416 3.20 12.36 -2.86
N SER A 417 4.12 11.40 -2.99
CA SER A 417 4.62 10.92 -4.27
C SER A 417 4.18 9.47 -4.47
N GLY A 418 3.88 9.09 -5.72
CA GLY A 418 3.56 7.70 -6.07
C GLY A 418 4.71 6.72 -5.85
N TRP A 419 5.95 7.21 -5.70
CA TRP A 419 7.12 6.38 -5.42
C TRP A 419 8.21 7.18 -4.69
N ALA A 420 8.53 6.83 -3.44
CA ALA A 420 9.54 7.52 -2.63
C ALA A 420 10.39 6.53 -1.82
N GLY A 421 11.71 6.55 -2.03
CA GLY A 421 12.69 5.70 -1.35
C GLY A 421 13.94 6.45 -0.90
N SER A 422 14.89 5.73 -0.30
CA SER A 422 16.13 6.33 0.24
C SER A 422 17.08 6.73 -0.90
N GLY A 423 16.91 7.95 -1.42
CA GLY A 423 17.72 8.49 -2.52
C GLY A 423 17.23 8.11 -3.93
N TYR A 424 16.00 7.60 -4.05
CA TYR A 424 15.38 7.22 -5.33
C TYR A 424 13.85 7.42 -5.27
N GLY A 425 13.19 7.46 -6.42
CA GLY A 425 11.74 7.65 -6.53
C GLY A 425 11.35 8.77 -7.51
N GLY A 426 10.05 9.07 -7.58
CA GLY A 426 9.51 10.19 -8.35
C GLY A 426 9.35 11.45 -7.50
N ILE A 427 9.65 12.62 -8.06
CA ILE A 427 9.40 13.92 -7.43
C ILE A 427 8.87 14.92 -8.44
N ALA A 428 7.68 15.47 -8.16
CA ALA A 428 7.05 16.53 -8.94
C ALA A 428 6.49 17.58 -7.97
N ILE A 429 7.23 18.65 -7.76
CA ILE A 429 6.92 19.69 -6.76
C ILE A 429 5.77 20.56 -7.29
N PRO A 430 4.63 20.67 -6.56
CA PRO A 430 3.55 21.59 -6.90
C PRO A 430 4.06 23.04 -6.94
N ARG A 431 3.67 23.78 -7.97
CA ARG A 431 4.12 25.16 -8.22
C ARG A 431 3.12 26.18 -7.68
N VAL A 432 3.59 27.39 -7.40
CA VAL A 432 2.75 28.49 -6.93
C VAL A 432 1.61 28.73 -7.92
N GLY A 433 0.37 28.77 -7.41
CA GLY A 433 -0.85 28.92 -8.20
C GLY A 433 -1.49 27.61 -8.67
N MET A 434 -0.87 26.45 -8.46
CA MET A 434 -1.51 25.15 -8.69
C MET A 434 -2.56 24.85 -7.61
N GLU A 435 -3.68 24.24 -8.02
CA GLU A 435 -4.66 23.69 -7.09
C GLU A 435 -4.23 22.28 -6.65
N VAL A 436 -4.22 22.05 -5.35
CA VAL A 436 -3.81 20.79 -4.72
C VAL A 436 -4.92 20.22 -3.86
N LEU A 437 -4.97 18.90 -3.79
CA LEU A 437 -5.84 18.16 -2.89
C LEU A 437 -5.09 17.92 -1.58
N VAL A 438 -5.63 18.42 -0.47
CA VAL A 438 -5.08 18.32 0.88
C VAL A 438 -5.94 17.37 1.72
N THR A 439 -5.31 16.32 2.23
CA THR A 439 -5.86 15.37 3.20
C THR A 439 -5.29 15.68 4.59
N TYR A 440 -5.95 15.23 5.65
CA TYR A 440 -5.58 15.51 7.04
C TYR A 440 -5.29 14.21 7.78
N LEU A 441 -4.09 14.07 8.36
CA LEU A 441 -3.72 12.87 9.12
C LEU A 441 -4.61 12.75 10.37
N GLU A 442 -5.22 11.57 10.58
CA GLU A 442 -6.25 11.32 11.61
C GLU A 442 -7.48 12.26 11.54
N GLY A 443 -7.69 12.91 10.38
CA GLY A 443 -8.71 13.95 10.21
C GLY A 443 -8.38 15.26 10.94
N ASP A 444 -7.16 15.45 11.44
CA ASP A 444 -6.81 16.62 12.21
C ASP A 444 -6.36 17.79 11.30
N ALA A 445 -7.07 18.91 11.41
CA ALA A 445 -6.80 20.14 10.68
C ALA A 445 -5.37 20.70 10.85
N ASP A 446 -4.67 20.35 11.94
CA ASP A 446 -3.28 20.76 12.21
C ASP A 446 -2.25 19.87 11.49
N GLN A 447 -2.66 18.75 10.89
CA GLN A 447 -1.77 17.84 10.14
C GLN A 447 -2.18 17.70 8.67
N PRO A 448 -2.12 18.79 7.88
CA PRO A 448 -2.39 18.74 6.45
C PRO A 448 -1.26 18.05 5.65
N LEU A 449 -1.65 17.27 4.65
CA LEU A 449 -0.80 16.53 3.71
C LEU A 449 -1.37 16.67 2.31
N ILE A 450 -0.57 17.06 1.33
CA ILE A 450 -1.00 17.11 -0.08
C ILE A 450 -0.96 15.70 -0.66
N THR A 451 -2.08 15.24 -1.22
CA THR A 451 -2.24 13.90 -1.80
C THR A 451 -2.45 13.90 -3.31
N GLY A 452 -2.66 15.07 -3.93
CA GLY A 452 -2.81 15.19 -5.38
C GLY A 452 -2.82 16.63 -5.88
N CYS A 453 -2.85 16.80 -7.20
CA CYS A 453 -3.00 18.08 -7.90
C CYS A 453 -4.22 18.02 -8.83
N LEU A 454 -4.90 19.15 -9.00
CA LEU A 454 -6.12 19.24 -9.81
C LEU A 454 -5.96 20.30 -10.92
N TYR A 455 -6.51 20.01 -12.09
CA TYR A 455 -6.69 20.99 -13.16
C TYR A 455 -8.02 21.73 -12.98
N HIS A 456 -8.08 22.99 -13.41
CA HIS A 456 -9.28 23.84 -13.36
C HIS A 456 -9.25 24.88 -14.50
N LYS A 457 -10.27 25.74 -14.60
CA LYS A 457 -10.48 26.62 -15.77
C LYS A 457 -9.32 27.58 -16.14
N THR A 458 -8.41 27.85 -15.20
CA THR A 458 -7.23 28.70 -15.44
C THR A 458 -5.93 27.91 -15.46
N ASN A 459 -5.94 26.68 -14.93
CA ASN A 459 -4.88 25.69 -15.03
C ASN A 459 -5.42 24.55 -15.89
N ASP A 460 -5.46 24.77 -17.19
CA ASP A 460 -6.05 23.83 -18.14
C ASP A 460 -5.21 22.56 -18.28
N VAL A 461 -5.86 21.48 -18.68
CA VAL A 461 -5.19 20.22 -19.04
C VAL A 461 -4.19 20.43 -20.20
N PRO A 462 -3.09 19.65 -20.29
CA PRO A 462 -2.02 19.88 -21.27
C PRO A 462 -2.45 19.83 -22.75
N TYR A 463 -3.55 19.14 -23.05
CA TYR A 463 -4.15 19.01 -24.38
C TYR A 463 -5.67 19.15 -24.28
N GLU A 464 -6.29 19.65 -25.34
CA GLU A 464 -7.74 19.80 -25.41
C GLU A 464 -8.47 18.47 -25.20
N LEU A 465 -9.36 18.43 -24.21
CA LEU A 465 -10.24 17.31 -23.93
C LEU A 465 -11.70 17.71 -24.22
N PRO A 466 -12.53 16.78 -24.74
CA PRO A 466 -12.25 15.34 -24.94
C PRO A 466 -11.56 14.97 -26.27
N ALA A 467 -11.20 15.94 -27.11
CA ALA A 467 -10.63 15.70 -28.45
C ALA A 467 -9.39 14.77 -28.43
N HIS A 468 -8.55 14.90 -27.40
CA HIS A 468 -7.32 14.11 -27.24
C HIS A 468 -7.38 13.12 -26.05
N LYS A 469 -8.56 12.52 -25.79
CA LYS A 469 -8.79 11.58 -24.68
C LYS A 469 -7.93 10.30 -24.70
N THR A 470 -7.30 9.98 -25.82
CA THR A 470 -6.40 8.81 -25.99
C THR A 470 -4.94 9.14 -25.71
N ARG A 471 -4.62 10.36 -25.24
CA ARG A 471 -3.25 10.76 -24.93
C ARG A 471 -2.95 10.67 -23.44
N SER A 472 -1.87 9.96 -23.11
CA SER A 472 -1.25 9.94 -21.79
C SER A 472 0.02 10.78 -21.82
N THR A 473 0.16 11.78 -20.93
CA THR A 473 1.24 12.78 -21.03
C THR A 473 1.89 13.07 -19.69
N PHE A 474 3.22 13.11 -19.67
CA PHE A 474 4.01 13.77 -18.64
C PHE A 474 4.69 15.00 -19.25
N LYS A 475 4.10 16.18 -19.03
CA LYS A 475 4.54 17.45 -19.63
C LYS A 475 4.97 18.44 -18.55
N THR A 476 6.17 18.99 -18.71
CA THR A 476 6.77 19.97 -17.77
C THR A 476 6.68 21.39 -18.32
N LEU A 477 7.10 22.39 -17.53
CA LEU A 477 7.22 23.77 -17.98
C LEU A 477 8.56 24.34 -17.50
N SER A 478 9.36 24.92 -18.38
CA SER A 478 10.60 25.61 -17.99
C SER A 478 10.31 26.71 -16.96
N SER A 479 11.20 26.90 -15.99
CA SER A 479 11.05 27.89 -14.92
C SER A 479 12.40 28.56 -14.64
N PRO A 480 12.45 29.86 -14.30
CA PRO A 480 11.32 30.81 -14.26
C PRO A 480 10.90 31.37 -15.63
N GLY A 481 9.65 31.82 -15.77
CA GLY A 481 9.13 32.61 -16.91
C GLY A 481 8.75 31.81 -18.16
N GLY A 482 8.34 30.55 -17.99
CA GLY A 482 8.37 29.48 -18.99
C GLY A 482 8.01 29.81 -20.45
N LYS A 483 8.91 29.47 -21.38
CA LYS A 483 8.75 29.54 -22.85
C LYS A 483 9.16 28.24 -23.57
N GLY A 484 9.14 27.12 -22.85
CA GLY A 484 9.54 25.80 -23.32
C GLY A 484 9.09 24.67 -22.38
N TYR A 485 9.19 23.42 -22.83
CA TYR A 485 8.71 22.25 -22.07
C TYR A 485 9.48 20.97 -22.42
N ASN A 486 9.62 20.06 -21.45
CA ASN A 486 9.98 18.66 -21.72
C ASN A 486 8.71 17.81 -21.64
N GLU A 487 8.60 16.80 -22.51
CA GLU A 487 7.39 15.97 -22.60
C GLU A 487 7.69 14.52 -22.97
N LEU A 488 7.04 13.60 -22.27
CA LEU A 488 6.77 12.24 -22.73
C LEU A 488 5.27 12.12 -22.98
N ARG A 489 4.88 11.75 -24.21
CA ARG A 489 3.48 11.57 -24.60
C ARG A 489 3.30 10.25 -25.31
N ILE A 490 2.29 9.51 -24.91
CA ILE A 490 1.85 8.25 -25.51
C ILE A 490 0.46 8.48 -26.09
N GLU A 491 0.31 8.27 -27.39
CA GLU A 491 -0.96 8.31 -28.12
C GLU A 491 -1.43 6.88 -28.34
N ASP A 492 -2.61 6.56 -27.81
CA ASP A 492 -3.25 5.23 -27.89
C ASP A 492 -4.36 5.17 -28.94
N LYS A 493 -4.48 6.20 -29.80
CA LYS A 493 -5.44 6.18 -30.91
C LYS A 493 -5.06 5.08 -31.91
N LYS A 494 -5.91 4.06 -32.00
CA LYS A 494 -5.75 2.91 -32.90
C LYS A 494 -5.42 3.33 -34.35
N GLY A 495 -4.33 2.79 -34.90
CA GLY A 495 -3.84 3.08 -36.25
C GLY A 495 -3.09 4.41 -36.38
N ALA A 496 -2.91 5.13 -35.28
CA ALA A 496 -2.16 6.38 -35.19
C ALA A 496 -1.34 6.45 -33.88
N GLU A 497 -0.98 5.30 -33.33
CA GLU A 497 -0.25 5.17 -32.07
C GLU A 497 1.12 5.84 -32.19
N GLN A 498 1.52 6.58 -31.16
CA GLN A 498 2.77 7.32 -31.17
C GLN A 498 3.33 7.51 -29.76
N ILE A 499 4.64 7.25 -29.62
CA ILE A 499 5.42 7.77 -28.49
C ILE A 499 6.15 9.03 -28.97
N TYR A 500 5.85 10.16 -28.34
CA TYR A 500 6.50 11.45 -28.59
C TYR A 500 7.35 11.83 -27.38
N LEU A 501 8.64 12.03 -27.62
CA LEU A 501 9.62 12.46 -26.63
C LEU A 501 10.19 13.81 -27.06
N HIS A 502 10.07 14.82 -26.20
CA HIS A 502 10.59 16.16 -26.44
C HIS A 502 11.49 16.60 -25.29
N ALA A 503 12.75 16.89 -25.61
CA ALA A 503 13.68 17.57 -24.73
C ALA A 503 13.80 19.03 -25.18
N GLN A 504 13.54 19.98 -24.28
CA GLN A 504 13.61 21.42 -24.60
C GLN A 504 15.05 21.89 -24.88
N ARG A 505 16.04 21.18 -24.31
CA ARG A 505 17.46 21.53 -24.42
C ARG A 505 18.29 20.29 -24.74
N ASP A 506 18.94 19.70 -23.74
CA ASP A 506 19.83 18.56 -23.92
C ASP A 506 19.06 17.25 -23.64
N TRP A 507 19.31 16.21 -24.44
CA TRP A 507 18.89 14.84 -24.16
C TRP A 507 20.14 13.98 -23.94
N GLU A 508 20.31 13.52 -22.70
CA GLU A 508 21.40 12.63 -22.33
C GLU A 508 20.85 11.24 -22.01
N GLU A 509 21.40 10.22 -22.66
CA GLU A 509 21.05 8.82 -22.41
C GLU A 509 22.30 8.07 -21.96
N ASN A 510 22.26 7.49 -20.75
CA ASN A 510 23.37 6.72 -20.18
C ASN A 510 22.95 5.28 -19.94
N ILE A 511 23.47 4.36 -20.78
CA ILE A 511 23.15 2.93 -20.70
C ILE A 511 24.32 2.19 -20.05
N GLY A 512 24.11 1.66 -18.85
CA GLY A 512 25.13 0.94 -18.07
C GLY A 512 25.48 -0.46 -18.60
N HIS A 513 24.77 -0.93 -19.62
CA HIS A 513 25.03 -2.20 -20.30
C HIS A 513 24.66 -2.10 -21.79
N ASP A 514 23.56 -2.72 -22.23
CA ASP A 514 23.18 -2.77 -23.65
C ASP A 514 22.01 -1.84 -23.97
N GLN A 515 22.14 -1.06 -25.04
CA GLN A 515 21.02 -0.37 -25.69
C GLN A 515 20.54 -1.21 -26.87
N LYS A 516 19.25 -1.56 -26.90
CA LYS A 516 18.65 -2.33 -28.01
C LYS A 516 17.50 -1.53 -28.61
N ILE A 517 17.55 -1.32 -29.92
CA ILE A 517 16.50 -0.61 -30.69
C ILE A 517 16.01 -1.54 -31.79
N HIS A 518 14.71 -1.87 -31.76
CA HIS A 518 14.03 -2.61 -32.82
C HIS A 518 12.95 -1.72 -33.43
N VAL A 519 12.98 -1.56 -34.75
CA VAL A 519 12.01 -0.77 -35.51
C VAL A 519 11.39 -1.67 -36.57
N GLY A 520 10.07 -1.89 -36.49
CA GLY A 520 9.35 -2.79 -37.39
C GLY A 520 9.13 -2.24 -38.81
N HIS A 521 9.42 -0.95 -39.03
CA HIS A 521 9.32 -0.29 -40.33
C HIS A 521 10.53 0.62 -40.57
N GLU A 522 10.38 1.94 -40.50
CA GLU A 522 11.43 2.91 -40.83
C GLU A 522 11.94 3.67 -39.61
N ARG A 523 13.26 3.94 -39.58
CA ARG A 523 13.91 4.86 -38.64
C ARG A 523 14.47 6.05 -39.42
N HIS A 524 14.08 7.27 -39.04
CA HIS A 524 14.58 8.51 -39.62
C HIS A 524 15.32 9.30 -38.55
N ASP A 525 16.60 9.57 -38.75
CA ASP A 525 17.43 10.40 -37.87
C ASP A 525 17.82 11.68 -38.62
N THR A 526 17.42 12.85 -38.11
CA THR A 526 17.83 14.16 -38.66
C THR A 526 18.62 14.92 -37.61
N VAL A 527 19.84 15.32 -37.93
CA VAL A 527 20.71 16.11 -37.05
C VAL A 527 21.12 17.38 -37.79
N GLU A 528 20.65 18.53 -37.31
CA GLU A 528 20.96 19.84 -37.91
C GLU A 528 22.37 20.32 -37.56
N GLY A 529 22.93 19.83 -36.45
CA GLY A 529 24.29 20.10 -36.00
C GLY A 529 25.28 18.98 -36.36
N PHE A 530 26.32 18.84 -35.55
CA PHE A 530 27.32 17.79 -35.73
C PHE A 530 26.92 16.48 -35.02
N VAL A 531 27.11 15.35 -35.70
CA VAL A 531 27.17 14.04 -35.05
C VAL A 531 28.63 13.75 -34.69
N PHE A 532 28.94 13.68 -33.40
CA PHE A 532 30.25 13.25 -32.93
C PHE A 532 30.15 11.81 -32.40
N SER A 533 30.92 10.89 -32.97
CA SER A 533 31.01 9.50 -32.53
C SER A 533 32.47 9.16 -32.22
N GLU A 534 32.83 9.19 -30.94
CA GLU A 534 34.13 8.68 -30.49
C GLU A 534 33.97 7.20 -30.10
N ARG A 535 34.75 6.33 -30.75
CA ARG A 535 34.84 4.91 -30.42
C ARG A 535 36.23 4.66 -29.83
N LYS A 536 36.31 4.46 -28.52
CA LYS A 536 37.59 4.38 -27.79
C LYS A 536 38.30 3.02 -27.90
N ALA A 537 37.69 2.01 -28.53
CA ALA A 537 38.24 0.65 -28.64
C ALA A 537 38.17 0.07 -30.06
N GLN A 538 37.12 -0.66 -30.42
CA GLN A 538 36.99 -1.33 -31.72
C GLN A 538 35.51 -1.56 -32.08
N GLU A 539 35.17 -1.51 -33.36
CA GLU A 539 33.87 -1.96 -33.88
C GLU A 539 34.01 -3.40 -34.43
N HIS A 540 33.18 -4.32 -33.93
CA HIS A 540 33.06 -5.69 -34.47
C HIS A 540 31.65 -5.89 -35.02
N ARG A 541 31.53 -6.05 -36.34
CA ARG A 541 30.28 -6.46 -36.99
C ARG A 541 30.41 -7.91 -37.44
N ILE A 542 29.88 -8.83 -36.63
CA ILE A 542 29.88 -10.28 -36.91
C ILE A 542 28.51 -10.66 -37.48
N THR A 543 28.50 -11.36 -38.62
CA THR A 543 27.28 -11.97 -39.18
C THR A 543 27.48 -13.48 -39.12
N HIS A 544 26.66 -14.18 -38.33
CA HIS A 544 26.83 -15.61 -38.01
C HIS A 544 26.43 -16.56 -39.16
N LEU A 545 25.58 -16.10 -40.08
CA LEU A 545 25.13 -16.81 -41.27
C LEU A 545 25.35 -15.94 -42.52
N ASP A 546 24.53 -16.07 -43.55
CA ASP A 546 24.69 -15.31 -44.79
C ASP A 546 24.40 -13.81 -44.59
N ARG A 547 25.35 -12.94 -44.95
CA ARG A 547 25.04 -11.53 -45.29
C ARG A 547 24.54 -11.47 -46.73
N LYS A 548 23.22 -11.57 -46.95
CA LYS A 548 22.60 -11.34 -48.27
C LYS A 548 22.25 -9.87 -48.44
N THR A 549 22.85 -9.22 -49.43
CA THR A 549 22.52 -7.82 -49.79
C THR A 549 21.96 -7.84 -51.21
N GLN A 550 20.72 -7.39 -51.39
CA GLN A 550 20.10 -7.23 -52.70
C GLN A 550 19.72 -5.77 -52.89
N LEU A 551 20.38 -5.10 -53.83
CA LEU A 551 19.99 -3.76 -54.29
C LEU A 551 19.22 -3.92 -55.60
N LYS A 552 18.05 -3.28 -55.68
CA LYS A 552 17.23 -3.25 -56.92
C LYS A 552 17.62 -2.11 -57.87
N ALA A 553 18.56 -1.27 -57.44
CA ALA A 553 19.10 -0.12 -58.16
C ALA A 553 20.64 -0.11 -58.01
N ASP A 554 21.29 1.04 -58.19
CA ASP A 554 22.76 1.16 -58.17
C ASP A 554 23.36 1.09 -56.75
N ASP A 555 24.56 0.51 -56.64
CA ASP A 555 25.38 0.49 -55.42
C ASP A 555 26.66 1.32 -55.65
N HIS A 556 26.89 2.34 -54.83
CA HIS A 556 28.05 3.23 -54.92
C HIS A 556 28.89 3.14 -53.64
N LEU A 557 30.17 2.81 -53.77
CA LEU A 557 31.13 2.75 -52.65
C LEU A 557 32.33 3.66 -52.92
N MET A 558 32.59 4.61 -52.01
CA MET A 558 33.78 5.46 -52.01
C MET A 558 34.56 5.26 -50.71
N VAL A 559 35.83 4.85 -50.82
CA VAL A 559 36.73 4.65 -49.67
C VAL A 559 37.89 5.64 -49.79
N GLY A 560 38.02 6.57 -48.83
CA GLY A 560 39.08 7.58 -48.83
C GLY A 560 40.47 7.06 -48.42
N GLY A 561 40.55 5.83 -47.91
CA GLY A 561 41.78 5.12 -47.51
C GLY A 561 41.95 3.78 -48.23
N SER A 562 42.36 2.73 -47.52
CA SER A 562 42.48 1.36 -48.10
C SER A 562 41.23 0.52 -47.85
N GLN A 563 40.88 -0.34 -48.82
CA GLN A 563 39.89 -1.40 -48.67
C GLN A 563 40.59 -2.76 -48.64
N HIS A 564 40.32 -3.57 -47.61
CA HIS A 564 40.83 -4.94 -47.51
C HIS A 564 39.66 -5.94 -47.57
N ILE A 565 39.71 -6.88 -48.51
CA ILE A 565 38.70 -7.94 -48.66
C ILE A 565 39.40 -9.30 -48.51
N ARG A 566 38.98 -10.10 -47.52
CA ARG A 566 39.44 -11.49 -47.33
C ARG A 566 38.24 -12.42 -47.36
N VAL A 567 38.25 -13.41 -48.25
CA VAL A 567 37.19 -14.40 -48.39
C VAL A 567 37.77 -15.79 -48.18
N GLY A 568 37.12 -16.62 -47.35
CA GLY A 568 37.64 -17.93 -46.94
C GLY A 568 37.57 -19.03 -48.01
N THR A 569 36.62 -18.94 -48.95
CA THR A 569 36.37 -20.01 -49.95
C THR A 569 36.38 -19.49 -51.39
N ARG A 570 35.41 -18.67 -51.79
CA ARG A 570 35.26 -18.18 -53.17
C ARG A 570 34.83 -16.71 -53.18
N TYR A 571 35.55 -15.88 -53.91
CA TYR A 571 35.11 -14.53 -54.25
C TYR A 571 34.56 -14.56 -55.68
N LEU A 572 33.24 -14.40 -55.83
CA LEU A 572 32.54 -14.45 -57.11
C LEU A 572 31.97 -13.07 -57.41
N VAL A 573 32.31 -12.52 -58.58
CA VAL A 573 31.77 -11.25 -59.09
C VAL A 573 31.23 -11.49 -60.49
N GLU A 574 29.94 -11.25 -60.68
CA GLU A 574 29.26 -11.31 -61.97
C GLU A 574 28.69 -9.92 -62.29
N SER A 575 28.91 -9.44 -63.51
CA SER A 575 28.32 -8.21 -64.03
C SER A 575 27.74 -8.50 -65.40
N GLY A 576 26.50 -8.08 -65.65
CA GLY A 576 25.83 -8.31 -66.93
C GLY A 576 26.40 -7.49 -68.10
N LYS A 577 27.27 -6.50 -67.83
CA LYS A 577 27.86 -5.63 -68.87
C LYS A 577 29.38 -5.55 -68.77
N GLU A 578 29.92 -5.07 -67.65
CA GLU A 578 31.35 -4.77 -67.51
C GLU A 578 31.83 -4.94 -66.06
N ILE A 579 33.05 -5.47 -65.89
CA ILE A 579 33.83 -5.37 -64.65
C ILE A 579 35.10 -4.59 -64.99
N HIS A 580 35.24 -3.38 -64.44
CA HIS A 580 36.40 -2.51 -64.68
C HIS A 580 37.23 -2.36 -63.40
N ILE A 581 38.48 -2.84 -63.43
CA ILE A 581 39.45 -2.69 -62.34
C ILE A 581 40.57 -1.77 -62.81
N TYR A 582 40.70 -0.60 -62.18
CA TYR A 582 41.72 0.39 -62.49
C TYR A 582 42.59 0.68 -61.26
N ALA A 583 43.91 0.72 -61.44
CA ALA A 583 44.86 1.24 -60.45
C ALA A 583 45.83 2.20 -61.16
N GLY A 584 46.10 3.36 -60.56
CA GLY A 584 46.96 4.38 -61.16
C GLY A 584 48.46 4.03 -61.22
N ASP A 585 48.89 2.96 -60.54
CA ASP A 585 50.30 2.52 -60.49
C ASP A 585 50.42 1.02 -60.81
N LYS A 586 49.98 0.14 -59.90
CA LYS A 586 50.17 -1.31 -60.01
C LYS A 586 48.89 -2.10 -59.79
N VAL A 587 48.61 -3.05 -60.68
CA VAL A 587 47.67 -4.16 -60.46
C VAL A 587 48.49 -5.46 -60.43
N VAL A 588 48.35 -6.25 -59.36
CA VAL A 588 48.96 -7.60 -59.24
C VAL A 588 47.84 -8.62 -59.07
N ILE A 589 47.84 -9.64 -59.91
CA ILE A 589 46.92 -10.78 -59.81
C ILE A 589 47.78 -12.03 -59.65
N ASP A 590 47.91 -12.52 -58.42
CA ASP A 590 48.64 -13.74 -58.10
C ASP A 590 47.67 -14.92 -57.94
N ALA A 591 47.96 -16.03 -58.62
CA ALA A 591 47.26 -17.29 -58.45
C ALA A 591 48.29 -18.41 -58.20
N SER A 592 48.06 -19.25 -57.19
CA SER A 592 49.02 -20.29 -56.79
C SER A 592 49.11 -21.45 -57.79
N MET A 593 47.98 -21.83 -58.38
CA MET A 593 47.89 -23.03 -59.24
C MET A 593 47.62 -22.69 -60.70
N GLU A 594 46.72 -21.74 -60.96
CA GLU A 594 46.24 -21.44 -62.32
C GLU A 594 45.66 -20.02 -62.41
N LEU A 595 46.03 -19.28 -63.44
CA LEU A 595 45.36 -18.06 -63.87
C LEU A 595 44.86 -18.23 -65.31
N THR A 596 43.55 -18.08 -65.55
CA THR A 596 42.95 -18.27 -66.87
C THR A 596 42.07 -17.08 -67.25
N ALA A 597 42.31 -16.49 -68.44
CA ALA A 597 41.45 -15.50 -69.07
C ALA A 597 40.80 -16.10 -70.33
N LYS A 598 39.48 -16.04 -70.45
CA LYS A 598 38.72 -16.58 -71.60
C LYS A 598 37.88 -15.48 -72.24
N ALA A 599 37.85 -15.44 -73.57
CA ALA A 599 36.97 -14.54 -74.33
C ALA A 599 36.67 -15.12 -75.72
N GLY A 600 35.40 -15.19 -76.12
CA GLY A 600 34.99 -15.53 -77.49
C GLY A 600 35.58 -16.83 -78.06
N GLY A 601 35.75 -17.86 -77.23
CA GLY A 601 36.35 -19.14 -77.61
C GLY A 601 37.88 -19.17 -77.62
N SER A 602 38.56 -18.06 -77.33
CA SER A 602 40.01 -18.00 -77.11
C SER A 602 40.32 -17.99 -75.61
N PHE A 603 41.51 -18.45 -75.22
CA PHE A 603 41.98 -18.35 -73.84
C PHE A 603 43.48 -18.13 -73.70
N ILE A 604 43.86 -17.55 -72.57
CA ILE A 604 45.22 -17.50 -72.05
C ILE A 604 45.20 -18.17 -70.69
N LYS A 605 46.03 -19.20 -70.50
CA LYS A 605 46.15 -19.95 -69.25
C LYS A 605 47.60 -19.97 -68.81
N LEU A 606 47.85 -19.59 -67.56
CA LEU A 606 49.13 -19.67 -66.88
C LEU A 606 49.00 -20.75 -65.79
N ASP A 607 49.84 -21.78 -65.87
CA ASP A 607 49.93 -22.86 -64.88
C ASP A 607 51.40 -23.27 -64.66
N ALA A 608 51.65 -24.25 -63.78
CA ALA A 608 53.00 -24.74 -63.49
C ALA A 608 53.75 -25.30 -64.73
N GLY A 609 53.04 -25.58 -65.84
CA GLY A 609 53.60 -26.03 -67.11
C GLY A 609 53.88 -24.92 -68.11
N GLY A 610 53.60 -23.65 -67.79
CA GLY A 610 53.91 -22.48 -68.62
C GLY A 610 52.68 -21.70 -69.10
N VAL A 611 52.87 -20.85 -70.12
CA VAL A 611 51.82 -20.02 -70.72
C VAL A 611 51.23 -20.71 -71.94
N LYS A 612 49.94 -21.06 -71.89
CA LYS A 612 49.16 -21.61 -73.01
C LYS A 612 48.26 -20.53 -73.58
N VAL A 613 48.36 -20.28 -74.88
CA VAL A 613 47.51 -19.34 -75.61
C VAL A 613 46.84 -20.11 -76.74
N ASP A 614 45.51 -20.12 -76.77
CA ASP A 614 44.73 -20.83 -77.78
C ASP A 614 43.60 -19.94 -78.32
N GLY A 615 43.41 -19.96 -79.64
CA GLY A 615 42.42 -19.16 -80.34
C GLY A 615 42.59 -19.20 -81.86
N PRO A 616 41.53 -18.89 -82.64
CA PRO A 616 41.54 -19.02 -84.11
C PRO A 616 42.62 -18.18 -84.81
N ARG A 617 43.08 -17.09 -84.17
CA ARG A 617 44.11 -16.19 -84.69
C ARG A 617 44.81 -15.47 -83.53
N VAL A 618 46.09 -15.77 -83.29
CA VAL A 618 46.91 -15.12 -82.26
C VAL A 618 47.79 -14.06 -82.92
N ARG A 619 47.57 -12.78 -82.57
CA ARG A 619 48.33 -11.63 -83.10
C ARG A 619 49.29 -11.10 -82.03
N LEU A 620 50.58 -11.44 -82.14
CA LEU A 620 51.64 -10.94 -81.27
C LEU A 620 52.36 -9.78 -81.95
N ASN A 621 52.47 -8.63 -81.28
CA ASN A 621 53.13 -7.40 -81.78
C ASN A 621 52.56 -6.81 -83.09
N ALA A 622 51.30 -7.09 -83.43
CA ALA A 622 50.70 -6.75 -84.73
C ALA A 622 50.04 -5.36 -84.83
N GLY A 623 50.16 -4.50 -83.81
CA GLY A 623 49.50 -3.19 -83.76
C GLY A 623 47.98 -3.28 -83.50
N GLY A 624 47.49 -2.52 -82.51
CA GLY A 624 46.09 -2.43 -82.11
C GLY A 624 45.94 -1.55 -80.87
N ALA A 625 44.78 -0.90 -80.70
CA ALA A 625 44.49 -0.11 -79.50
C ALA A 625 43.79 -0.99 -78.44
N PRO A 626 44.09 -0.83 -77.14
CA PRO A 626 43.36 -1.52 -76.07
C PRO A 626 41.91 -1.05 -76.00
N GLY A 627 41.01 -1.90 -75.49
CA GLY A 627 39.67 -1.48 -75.11
C GLY A 627 39.72 -0.44 -73.99
N VAL A 628 38.79 0.53 -74.00
CA VAL A 628 38.67 1.57 -72.97
C VAL A 628 37.45 1.24 -72.11
N GLY A 629 37.63 1.10 -70.80
CA GLY A 629 36.53 0.86 -69.86
C GLY A 629 35.69 2.13 -69.58
N SER A 630 34.47 1.96 -69.08
CA SER A 630 33.47 3.05 -68.99
C SER A 630 33.77 4.19 -67.98
N GLY A 631 34.86 4.12 -67.21
CA GLY A 631 35.21 5.09 -66.15
C GLY A 631 34.30 5.01 -64.92
N ILE A 632 34.68 5.67 -63.82
CA ILE A 632 33.90 5.70 -62.56
C ILE A 632 32.92 6.89 -62.57
N GLN A 633 31.63 6.64 -62.32
CA GLN A 633 30.59 7.67 -62.15
C GLN A 633 29.89 7.48 -60.78
N ILE A 634 30.48 8.02 -59.71
CA ILE A 634 29.88 7.98 -58.36
C ILE A 634 28.87 9.13 -58.22
N LEU A 635 27.65 8.82 -57.77
CA LEU A 635 26.64 9.82 -57.37
C LEU A 635 26.84 10.22 -55.90
N GLY A 636 26.74 11.52 -55.60
CA GLY A 636 26.75 12.04 -54.23
C GLY A 636 25.41 11.79 -53.50
N PRO A 637 25.38 11.77 -52.16
CA PRO A 637 24.17 11.49 -51.39
C PRO A 637 23.09 12.58 -51.58
N LEU A 638 21.82 12.15 -51.62
CA LEU A 638 20.64 13.02 -51.62
C LEU A 638 20.34 13.54 -50.21
N LEU A 639 19.82 14.78 -50.13
CA LEU A 639 19.41 15.42 -48.87
C LEU A 639 18.06 14.82 -48.38
N PRO A 640 17.91 14.51 -47.07
CA PRO A 640 16.64 14.03 -46.50
C PRO A 640 15.52 15.07 -46.62
N GLY A 641 14.27 14.59 -46.76
CA GLY A 641 13.06 15.41 -46.69
C GLY A 641 12.78 15.92 -45.27
N ILE A 642 12.04 17.03 -45.17
CA ILE A 642 11.74 17.72 -43.90
C ILE A 642 10.80 16.84 -43.06
N ALA A 643 11.19 16.54 -41.82
CA ALA A 643 10.35 15.82 -40.86
C ALA A 643 9.03 16.56 -40.62
N ALA A 644 7.94 15.82 -40.44
CA ALA A 644 6.62 16.39 -40.17
C ALA A 644 6.66 17.21 -38.86
N ALA A 645 6.46 18.52 -38.96
CA ALA A 645 6.31 19.39 -37.81
C ALA A 645 4.96 19.08 -37.13
N ALA A 646 4.99 18.31 -36.05
CA ALA A 646 3.85 18.23 -35.15
C ALA A 646 3.64 19.61 -34.53
N ARG A 647 2.48 20.25 -34.79
CA ARG A 647 2.12 21.49 -34.09
C ARG A 647 1.97 21.18 -32.60
N ALA A 648 2.87 21.71 -31.80
CA ALA A 648 2.79 21.67 -30.35
C ALA A 648 1.44 22.25 -29.89
N GLY A 649 0.82 21.62 -28.88
CA GLY A 649 -0.28 22.26 -28.14
C GLY A 649 0.21 23.58 -27.52
N HIS A 650 -0.70 24.53 -27.33
CA HIS A 650 -0.35 25.85 -26.79
C HIS A 650 0.48 25.74 -25.50
N LEU A 651 1.51 26.59 -25.37
CA LEU A 651 2.27 26.74 -24.12
C LEU A 651 1.30 27.07 -22.98
N LEU A 652 1.52 26.47 -21.80
CA LEU A 652 0.86 26.89 -20.56
C LEU A 652 1.11 28.40 -20.41
N LYS A 653 0.03 29.20 -20.35
CA LYS A 653 0.18 30.64 -20.10
C LYS A 653 0.74 30.81 -18.69
N PRO A 654 1.76 31.68 -18.47
CA PRO A 654 2.14 32.07 -17.11
C PRO A 654 0.93 32.66 -16.39
N PRO A 655 0.86 32.55 -15.04
CA PRO A 655 -0.29 32.99 -14.27
C PRO A 655 -0.62 34.46 -14.58
N PRO A 656 -1.88 34.80 -14.89
CA PRO A 656 -2.26 36.15 -15.30
C PRO A 656 -2.15 37.15 -14.14
N LYS A 657 -1.71 38.37 -14.45
CA LYS A 657 -1.98 39.54 -13.59
C LYS A 657 -3.46 39.90 -13.70
N ASN A 658 -4.13 39.97 -12.56
CA ASN A 658 -5.54 40.33 -12.40
C ASN A 658 -5.93 41.58 -13.19
N THR A 659 -6.67 41.43 -14.29
CA THR A 659 -7.59 42.47 -14.79
C THR A 659 -8.71 41.81 -15.59
N LEU A 660 -9.96 42.09 -15.20
CA LEU A 660 -11.20 41.59 -15.79
C LEU A 660 -11.72 42.56 -16.85
N THR A 661 -12.19 42.05 -18.00
CA THR A 661 -13.27 42.68 -18.80
C THR A 661 -13.97 41.62 -19.68
N PRO A 662 -15.26 41.82 -20.05
CA PRO A 662 -16.17 40.75 -20.41
C PRO A 662 -16.35 40.48 -21.92
N THR A 663 -16.75 39.24 -22.20
CA THR A 663 -16.97 38.58 -23.50
C THR A 663 -18.29 38.99 -24.19
N PRO A 664 -18.37 38.96 -25.54
CA PRO A 664 -19.64 38.85 -26.27
C PRO A 664 -19.95 37.41 -26.75
N THR A 665 -21.25 37.15 -26.79
CA THR A 665 -22.03 35.91 -26.99
C THR A 665 -21.96 35.33 -28.43
N PRO A 666 -22.23 34.01 -28.66
CA PRO A 666 -22.05 33.32 -29.94
C PRO A 666 -23.30 33.33 -30.85
N LEU A 667 -23.08 33.01 -32.14
CA LEU A 667 -24.11 32.75 -33.16
C LEU A 667 -24.26 31.23 -33.46
N PRO A 668 -25.41 30.78 -34.00
CA PRO A 668 -25.91 29.39 -33.92
C PRO A 668 -25.44 28.46 -35.06
N PRO A 669 -25.74 27.13 -34.98
CA PRO A 669 -25.06 26.07 -35.71
C PRO A 669 -25.69 25.76 -37.08
N GLU A 670 -24.89 25.19 -37.98
CA GLU A 670 -25.36 24.52 -39.20
C GLU A 670 -25.47 23.00 -38.97
N VAL A 671 -26.54 22.45 -39.53
CA VAL A 671 -27.05 21.09 -39.44
C VAL A 671 -26.56 20.30 -40.65
N GLU A 672 -26.08 19.08 -40.44
CA GLU A 672 -26.01 18.03 -41.47
C GLU A 672 -26.77 16.79 -40.97
N GLU A 673 -27.62 16.25 -41.85
CA GLU A 673 -28.60 15.19 -41.62
C GLU A 673 -27.94 13.81 -41.48
N PRO A 674 -28.51 12.90 -40.65
CA PRO A 674 -28.07 11.52 -40.58
C PRO A 674 -28.77 10.67 -41.67
N LEU A 675 -28.01 9.79 -42.30
CA LEU A 675 -28.52 8.71 -43.15
C LEU A 675 -29.10 7.60 -42.26
N GLU A 676 -30.32 7.21 -42.55
CA GLU A 676 -31.03 6.05 -41.99
C GLU A 676 -30.36 4.75 -42.48
N GLU A 677 -29.97 3.88 -41.57
CA GLU A 677 -29.76 2.46 -41.83
C GLU A 677 -30.69 1.67 -40.89
N GLU A 678 -31.46 0.76 -41.49
CA GLU A 678 -32.49 -0.08 -40.86
C GLU A 678 -31.86 -1.04 -39.84
N GLU A 679 -32.37 -1.05 -38.60
CA GLU A 679 -32.02 -2.03 -37.57
C GLU A 679 -32.84 -3.32 -37.82
N GLU A 680 -32.18 -4.40 -38.26
CA GLU A 680 -32.70 -5.76 -38.12
C GLU A 680 -32.65 -6.15 -36.63
N GLU A 681 -33.82 -6.45 -36.03
CA GLU A 681 -33.91 -7.04 -34.69
C GLU A 681 -33.20 -8.40 -34.68
N VAL A 682 -32.03 -8.46 -34.05
CA VAL A 682 -31.27 -9.70 -33.82
C VAL A 682 -31.91 -10.43 -32.63
N GLU A 683 -32.49 -11.61 -32.86
CA GLU A 683 -32.89 -12.52 -31.78
C GLU A 683 -31.65 -12.91 -30.96
N VAL A 684 -31.64 -12.53 -29.68
CA VAL A 684 -30.54 -12.76 -28.73
C VAL A 684 -30.75 -14.11 -28.07
N GLU A 685 -29.79 -15.02 -28.19
CA GLU A 685 -29.85 -16.35 -27.56
C GLU A 685 -28.94 -16.45 -26.34
N ASP A 686 -29.50 -16.97 -25.24
CA ASP A 686 -28.85 -17.14 -23.95
C ASP A 686 -27.96 -18.41 -23.91
N ILE A 687 -26.76 -18.30 -23.34
CA ILE A 687 -25.79 -19.40 -23.22
C ILE A 687 -25.22 -19.52 -21.80
N THR A 688 -24.75 -20.73 -21.47
CA THR A 688 -23.86 -20.95 -20.31
C THR A 688 -22.40 -20.82 -20.72
N LEU A 689 -21.66 -19.88 -20.12
CA LEU A 689 -20.23 -19.70 -20.34
C LEU A 689 -19.41 -20.46 -19.29
N ARG A 690 -18.56 -21.39 -19.75
CA ARG A 690 -17.58 -22.09 -18.92
C ARG A 690 -16.23 -21.38 -18.94
N ILE A 691 -15.64 -21.18 -17.76
CA ILE A 691 -14.38 -20.46 -17.59
C ILE A 691 -13.38 -21.34 -16.83
N GLY A 692 -12.36 -21.82 -17.53
CA GLY A 692 -11.22 -22.53 -16.92
C GLY A 692 -10.19 -21.55 -16.36
N VAL A 693 -9.92 -21.58 -15.06
CA VAL A 693 -8.93 -20.71 -14.40
C VAL A 693 -7.78 -21.55 -13.83
N PHE A 694 -6.56 -21.28 -14.30
CA PHE A 694 -5.39 -22.12 -14.07
C PHE A 694 -4.29 -21.36 -13.31
N PHE A 695 -4.13 -21.64 -12.01
CA PHE A 695 -3.16 -21.00 -11.12
C PHE A 695 -1.85 -21.81 -11.00
N ASP A 696 -0.76 -21.32 -11.60
CA ASP A 696 0.50 -22.06 -11.63
C ASP A 696 1.28 -22.02 -10.29
N GLY A 697 2.22 -22.94 -10.14
CA GLY A 697 3.06 -23.10 -8.95
C GLY A 697 4.10 -21.99 -8.74
N THR A 698 4.65 -21.91 -7.54
CA THR A 698 5.71 -20.93 -7.21
C THR A 698 6.91 -21.11 -8.12
N GLY A 699 7.39 -20.04 -8.75
CA GLY A 699 8.53 -20.13 -9.66
C GLY A 699 8.21 -20.83 -10.99
N ASN A 700 6.95 -21.18 -11.28
CA ASN A 700 6.55 -21.68 -12.59
C ASN A 700 6.00 -20.53 -13.46
N ASN A 701 6.39 -20.50 -14.73
CA ASN A 701 5.85 -19.59 -15.71
C ASN A 701 5.96 -20.25 -17.09
N ARG A 702 4.81 -20.55 -17.70
CA ARG A 702 4.73 -21.22 -19.00
C ARG A 702 5.59 -20.53 -20.06
N SER A 703 5.49 -19.21 -20.20
CA SER A 703 6.22 -18.48 -21.25
C SER A 703 7.74 -18.54 -21.04
N ASN A 704 8.20 -18.45 -19.80
CA ASN A 704 9.63 -18.50 -19.48
C ASN A 704 10.20 -19.91 -19.72
N SER A 705 9.49 -20.96 -19.29
CA SER A 705 9.87 -22.36 -19.54
C SER A 705 9.88 -22.71 -21.03
N GLU A 706 8.91 -22.23 -21.81
CA GLU A 706 8.86 -22.46 -23.26
C GLU A 706 10.03 -21.81 -24.01
N ARG A 707 10.45 -20.60 -23.60
CA ARG A 707 11.58 -19.86 -24.23
C ARG A 707 12.88 -20.64 -24.14
N VAL A 708 13.12 -21.32 -23.02
CA VAL A 708 14.37 -22.06 -22.76
C VAL A 708 14.26 -23.56 -23.04
N TYR A 709 13.15 -24.04 -23.61
CA TYR A 709 12.93 -25.46 -23.89
C TYR A 709 14.11 -26.13 -24.65
N GLY A 710 14.67 -25.42 -25.64
CA GLY A 710 15.80 -25.91 -26.43
C GLY A 710 17.07 -26.19 -25.61
N CYS A 711 17.15 -25.66 -24.38
CA CYS A 711 18.26 -25.88 -23.45
C CYS A 711 18.16 -27.17 -22.65
N PHE A 712 16.98 -27.78 -22.59
CA PHE A 712 16.73 -29.03 -21.85
C PHE A 712 16.29 -30.19 -22.73
N ALA A 713 16.10 -29.96 -24.04
CA ALA A 713 15.54 -30.96 -24.93
C ALA A 713 16.30 -32.29 -24.76
N ARG A 714 15.53 -33.38 -24.63
CA ARG A 714 15.94 -34.70 -24.10
C ARG A 714 17.20 -35.30 -24.74
N ASP A 715 17.53 -34.86 -25.96
CA ASP A 715 18.64 -35.36 -26.79
C ASP A 715 19.72 -34.30 -27.08
N VAL A 716 19.63 -33.10 -26.50
CA VAL A 716 20.59 -32.02 -26.74
C VAL A 716 21.80 -32.20 -25.84
N ASN A 717 22.86 -32.79 -26.39
CA ASN A 717 24.19 -32.73 -25.81
C ASN A 717 24.72 -31.29 -25.93
N LEU A 718 24.54 -30.48 -24.88
CA LEU A 718 24.96 -29.07 -24.88
C LEU A 718 26.45 -28.88 -25.20
N GLU A 719 27.30 -29.89 -24.97
CA GLU A 719 28.72 -29.84 -25.39
C GLU A 719 28.91 -29.93 -26.91
N GLU A 720 27.99 -30.55 -27.65
CA GLU A 720 28.04 -30.73 -29.11
C GLU A 720 27.03 -29.84 -29.87
N ALA A 721 26.23 -29.05 -29.14
CA ALA A 721 25.24 -28.12 -29.71
C ALA A 721 25.89 -26.93 -30.45
N ALA A 722 25.14 -26.33 -31.39
CA ALA A 722 25.58 -25.13 -32.10
C ALA A 722 25.92 -23.99 -31.13
N ASP A 723 26.93 -23.17 -31.46
CA ASP A 723 27.42 -22.09 -30.60
C ASP A 723 26.31 -21.14 -30.14
N ASP A 724 25.33 -20.86 -31.01
CA ASP A 724 24.21 -19.98 -30.71
C ASP A 724 23.26 -20.57 -29.66
N LEU A 725 23.04 -21.90 -29.69
CA LEU A 725 22.23 -22.60 -28.67
C LEU A 725 23.00 -22.69 -27.35
N ARG A 726 24.30 -22.99 -27.38
CA ARG A 726 25.16 -22.95 -26.19
C ARG A 726 25.17 -21.58 -25.53
N ALA A 727 25.36 -20.52 -26.31
CA ALA A 727 25.34 -19.15 -25.82
C ALA A 727 23.96 -18.73 -25.31
N PHE A 728 22.87 -19.16 -25.97
CA PHE A 728 21.51 -18.92 -25.51
C PHE A 728 21.23 -19.60 -24.16
N CYS A 729 21.64 -20.84 -23.99
CA CYS A 729 21.46 -21.59 -22.75
C CYS A 729 22.37 -21.07 -21.63
N ALA A 730 23.64 -20.76 -21.93
CA ALA A 730 24.55 -20.14 -20.97
C ALA A 730 24.04 -18.79 -20.45
N ARG A 731 23.47 -17.94 -21.32
CA ARG A 731 22.85 -16.65 -20.90
C ARG A 731 21.70 -16.82 -19.93
N HIS A 732 20.96 -17.93 -20.02
CA HIS A 732 19.86 -18.22 -19.11
C HIS A 732 20.29 -19.05 -17.91
N GLY A 733 21.59 -19.36 -17.73
CA GLY A 733 22.14 -20.00 -16.54
C GLY A 733 22.35 -21.52 -16.62
N TYR A 734 22.29 -22.11 -17.82
CA TYR A 734 22.64 -23.51 -18.07
C TYR A 734 24.13 -23.69 -18.24
N ASP A 735 24.73 -24.66 -17.53
CA ASP A 735 26.18 -24.82 -17.47
C ASP A 735 26.75 -25.98 -18.31
N GLY A 736 25.92 -26.65 -19.12
CA GLY A 736 26.31 -27.78 -19.97
C GLY A 736 26.59 -29.10 -19.22
N ASN A 737 26.72 -29.05 -17.89
CA ASN A 737 26.98 -30.20 -17.01
C ASN A 737 25.71 -30.77 -16.35
N GLY A 738 24.54 -30.39 -16.89
CA GLY A 738 23.23 -30.77 -16.37
C GLY A 738 22.72 -29.91 -15.20
N SER A 739 23.34 -28.76 -14.88
CA SER A 739 22.78 -27.83 -13.89
C SER A 739 21.89 -26.79 -14.57
N SER A 740 20.71 -26.56 -13.98
CA SER A 740 19.79 -25.48 -14.36
C SER A 740 19.86 -24.29 -13.36
N PRO A 741 19.37 -23.11 -13.77
CA PRO A 741 19.17 -21.96 -12.88
C PRO A 741 18.10 -22.27 -11.83
N ASP A 742 18.17 -21.58 -10.70
CA ASP A 742 17.18 -21.69 -9.61
C ASP A 742 16.13 -20.56 -9.74
N ASN A 743 15.41 -20.54 -10.86
CA ASN A 743 14.38 -19.54 -11.20
C ASN A 743 13.36 -20.12 -12.21
N SER A 744 12.42 -19.31 -12.70
CA SER A 744 11.36 -19.76 -13.63
C SER A 744 11.84 -20.22 -14.99
N TYR A 745 13.03 -19.78 -15.42
CA TYR A 745 13.70 -20.32 -16.61
C TYR A 745 14.41 -21.64 -16.33
N GLY A 746 14.45 -22.09 -15.08
CA GLY A 746 15.04 -23.33 -14.58
C GLY A 746 14.13 -24.54 -14.53
N ASN A 747 12.82 -24.31 -14.66
CA ASN A 747 11.77 -25.30 -14.48
C ASN A 747 11.16 -25.72 -15.83
N ASP A 748 10.72 -26.99 -15.93
CA ASP A 748 9.87 -27.44 -17.03
C ASP A 748 8.43 -26.90 -16.89
N VAL A 749 7.60 -27.13 -17.90
CA VAL A 749 6.18 -26.80 -17.89
C VAL A 749 5.45 -27.60 -16.80
N SER A 750 4.61 -26.94 -16.01
CA SER A 750 3.79 -27.59 -14.97
C SER A 750 2.58 -28.31 -15.57
N ASN A 751 1.96 -29.18 -14.78
CA ASN A 751 0.70 -29.82 -15.16
C ASN A 751 -0.46 -28.82 -15.24
N ILE A 752 -0.38 -27.67 -14.55
CA ILE A 752 -1.38 -26.60 -14.68
C ILE A 752 -1.31 -25.96 -16.07
N ALA A 753 -0.10 -25.67 -16.56
CA ALA A 753 0.08 -25.16 -17.91
C ALA A 753 -0.32 -26.21 -18.98
N ARG A 754 -0.02 -27.49 -18.77
CA ARG A 754 -0.46 -28.58 -19.68
C ARG A 754 -2.00 -28.72 -19.71
N LEU A 755 -2.66 -28.64 -18.56
CA LEU A 755 -4.13 -28.67 -18.49
C LEU A 755 -4.71 -27.42 -19.16
N HIS A 756 -4.16 -26.24 -18.88
CA HIS A 756 -4.56 -25.01 -19.56
C HIS A 756 -4.52 -25.20 -21.09
N ASP A 757 -3.43 -25.76 -21.62
CA ASP A 757 -3.25 -25.97 -23.06
C ASP A 757 -4.22 -26.97 -23.68
N LEU A 758 -4.68 -27.97 -22.90
CA LEU A 758 -5.73 -28.90 -23.32
C LEU A 758 -7.16 -28.38 -23.15
N TYR A 759 -7.38 -27.33 -22.36
CA TYR A 759 -8.74 -26.79 -22.16
C TYR A 759 -9.24 -26.16 -23.46
N ILE A 760 -10.41 -26.56 -23.92
CA ILE A 760 -11.00 -26.07 -25.17
C ILE A 760 -11.33 -24.58 -24.99
N ASP A 761 -10.75 -23.74 -25.83
CA ASP A 761 -10.85 -22.28 -25.78
C ASP A 761 -11.48 -21.76 -27.07
N GLN A 762 -12.75 -21.38 -26.98
CA GLN A 762 -13.56 -20.96 -28.12
C GLN A 762 -13.62 -19.43 -28.24
N ARG A 763 -12.74 -18.70 -27.55
CA ARG A 763 -12.72 -17.22 -27.60
C ARG A 763 -12.48 -16.65 -29.00
N ASP A 764 -11.80 -17.40 -29.86
CA ASP A 764 -11.41 -17.00 -31.22
C ASP A 764 -12.28 -17.68 -32.29
N GLU A 765 -13.34 -18.38 -31.88
CA GLU A 765 -14.29 -19.11 -32.74
C GLU A 765 -15.68 -18.48 -32.69
N ALA A 766 -16.40 -18.50 -33.82
CA ALA A 766 -17.82 -18.16 -33.86
C ALA A 766 -18.64 -19.41 -33.54
N LEU A 767 -19.41 -19.35 -32.45
CA LEU A 767 -20.29 -20.43 -32.02
C LEU A 767 -21.45 -20.59 -33.01
N PRO A 768 -21.92 -21.83 -33.23
CA PRO A 768 -23.14 -22.09 -33.99
C PRO A 768 -24.33 -21.29 -33.43
N ILE A 769 -25.26 -20.92 -34.32
CA ILE A 769 -26.45 -20.16 -33.95
C ILE A 769 -27.18 -20.82 -32.78
N ASN A 770 -27.32 -22.14 -32.73
CA ASN A 770 -28.01 -22.88 -31.68
C ASN A 770 -27.12 -23.37 -30.51
N ALA A 771 -25.94 -22.78 -30.31
CA ALA A 771 -25.05 -23.20 -29.23
C ALA A 771 -25.63 -22.82 -27.86
N GLU A 772 -25.76 -23.81 -26.96
CA GLU A 772 -26.26 -23.65 -25.59
C GLU A 772 -25.13 -23.30 -24.58
N SER A 773 -23.87 -23.47 -24.97
CA SER A 773 -22.71 -23.16 -24.12
C SER A 773 -21.48 -22.76 -24.93
N GLY A 774 -20.56 -22.05 -24.28
CA GLY A 774 -19.23 -21.75 -24.78
C GLY A 774 -18.17 -21.91 -23.70
N SER A 775 -16.91 -22.09 -24.07
CA SER A 775 -15.80 -22.21 -23.12
C SER A 775 -14.64 -21.27 -23.42
N LEU A 776 -14.02 -20.72 -22.37
CA LEU A 776 -12.76 -19.98 -22.45
C LEU A 776 -11.84 -20.36 -21.30
N ARG A 777 -10.54 -20.09 -21.46
CA ARG A 777 -9.52 -20.37 -20.44
C ARG A 777 -8.68 -19.15 -20.11
N VAL A 778 -8.19 -19.12 -18.88
CA VAL A 778 -7.29 -18.10 -18.35
C VAL A 778 -6.15 -18.77 -17.60
N TYR A 779 -4.92 -18.44 -17.99
CA TYR A 779 -3.71 -18.83 -17.28
C TYR A 779 -3.25 -17.71 -16.35
N VAL A 780 -2.97 -18.06 -15.10
CA VAL A 780 -2.45 -17.17 -14.07
C VAL A 780 -1.04 -17.63 -13.74
N GLU A 781 -0.07 -16.74 -13.98
CA GLU A 781 1.34 -17.02 -13.78
C GLU A 781 1.66 -17.38 -12.32
N GLY A 782 2.71 -18.16 -12.13
CA GLY A 782 3.14 -18.63 -10.82
C GLY A 782 3.47 -17.52 -9.83
N ILE A 783 3.43 -17.88 -8.55
CA ILE A 783 3.79 -16.95 -7.47
C ILE A 783 5.28 -16.59 -7.62
N GLY A 784 5.56 -15.29 -7.64
CA GLY A 784 6.90 -14.72 -7.75
C GLY A 784 7.56 -14.79 -9.13
N THR A 785 6.79 -14.96 -10.20
CA THR A 785 7.28 -14.91 -11.59
C THR A 785 6.62 -13.78 -12.38
N SER A 786 7.19 -13.38 -13.52
CA SER A 786 6.54 -12.49 -14.48
C SER A 786 7.03 -12.87 -15.88
N SER A 787 6.15 -12.88 -16.88
CA SER A 787 6.56 -13.01 -18.28
C SER A 787 7.17 -11.72 -18.86
N ALA A 788 7.01 -10.59 -18.17
CA ALA A 788 7.50 -9.27 -18.57
C ALA A 788 8.68 -8.73 -17.72
N ASP A 789 8.88 -9.27 -16.51
CA ASP A 789 9.88 -8.80 -15.52
C ASP A 789 10.72 -9.96 -14.96
N GLU A 790 11.74 -9.63 -14.16
CA GLU A 790 12.50 -10.62 -13.39
C GLU A 790 11.67 -11.26 -12.26
N ASP A 791 12.02 -12.49 -11.90
CA ASP A 791 11.40 -13.24 -10.81
C ASP A 791 11.60 -12.56 -9.44
N SER A 792 10.52 -12.38 -8.67
CA SER A 792 10.58 -11.83 -7.31
C SER A 792 10.96 -12.90 -6.29
N ILE A 793 12.24 -12.92 -5.90
CA ILE A 793 12.75 -13.77 -4.80
C ILE A 793 11.93 -13.54 -3.51
N PHE A 794 11.49 -12.31 -3.25
CA PHE A 794 10.67 -11.98 -2.08
C PHE A 794 9.32 -12.70 -2.13
N SER A 795 8.61 -12.65 -3.26
CA SER A 795 7.31 -13.29 -3.42
C SER A 795 7.43 -14.82 -3.48
N GLN A 796 8.48 -15.34 -4.09
CA GLN A 796 8.79 -16.78 -4.07
C GLN A 796 9.13 -17.28 -2.65
N ALA A 797 9.79 -16.48 -1.83
CA ALA A 797 10.09 -16.86 -0.45
C ALA A 797 8.85 -16.75 0.47
N THR A 798 8.14 -15.62 0.40
CA THR A 798 7.12 -15.26 1.39
C THR A 798 5.68 -15.61 1.02
N GLY A 799 5.38 -15.74 -0.27
CA GLY A 799 4.01 -15.83 -0.78
C GLY A 799 3.27 -14.49 -0.79
N LEU A 800 3.94 -13.39 -0.41
CA LEU A 800 3.41 -12.03 -0.34
C LEU A 800 4.00 -11.11 -1.43
N GLY A 801 3.49 -9.89 -1.52
CA GLY A 801 3.95 -8.86 -2.47
C GLY A 801 3.18 -8.88 -3.80
N ALA A 802 3.67 -8.10 -4.77
CA ALA A 802 2.98 -7.86 -6.05
C ALA A 802 2.78 -9.12 -6.90
N GLN A 803 3.56 -10.18 -6.68
CA GLN A 803 3.45 -11.48 -7.34
C GLN A 803 3.09 -12.58 -6.31
N GLY A 804 2.51 -12.22 -5.16
CA GLY A 804 2.09 -13.13 -4.09
C GLY A 804 0.76 -13.84 -4.37
N VAL A 805 0.36 -14.75 -3.47
CA VAL A 805 -0.86 -15.58 -3.63
C VAL A 805 -2.11 -14.70 -3.82
N ARG A 806 -2.33 -13.74 -2.92
CA ARG A 806 -3.49 -12.86 -2.98
C ARG A 806 -3.50 -11.96 -4.23
N ALA A 807 -2.33 -11.45 -4.62
CA ALA A 807 -2.20 -10.62 -5.81
C ALA A 807 -2.59 -11.38 -7.09
N ARG A 808 -2.25 -12.68 -7.19
CA ARG A 808 -2.69 -13.53 -8.32
C ARG A 808 -4.19 -13.74 -8.37
N VAL A 809 -4.84 -13.86 -7.21
CA VAL A 809 -6.32 -13.93 -7.13
C VAL A 809 -6.93 -12.61 -7.59
N GLU A 810 -6.38 -11.48 -7.17
CA GLU A 810 -6.85 -10.13 -7.53
C GLU A 810 -6.59 -9.74 -8.98
N GLU A 811 -5.61 -10.35 -9.65
CA GLU A 811 -5.32 -10.18 -11.08
C GLU A 811 -6.35 -10.90 -11.97
N THR A 812 -6.93 -12.01 -11.49
CA THR A 812 -7.80 -12.87 -12.31
C THR A 812 -8.98 -12.18 -12.99
N PRO A 813 -9.69 -11.20 -12.38
CA PRO A 813 -10.81 -10.55 -13.05
C PRO A 813 -10.38 -9.83 -14.34
N ALA A 814 -9.21 -9.20 -14.35
CA ALA A 814 -8.71 -8.48 -15.52
C ALA A 814 -8.39 -9.45 -16.67
N LEU A 815 -7.79 -10.60 -16.36
CA LEU A 815 -7.48 -11.64 -17.36
C LEU A 815 -8.75 -12.26 -17.95
N ILE A 816 -9.76 -12.55 -17.12
CA ILE A 816 -11.04 -13.07 -17.58
C ILE A 816 -11.79 -12.03 -18.42
N VAL A 817 -11.84 -10.75 -18.00
CA VAL A 817 -12.45 -9.67 -18.80
C VAL A 817 -11.79 -9.56 -20.17
N LYS A 818 -10.46 -9.69 -20.24
CA LYS A 818 -9.74 -9.69 -21.52
C LYS A 818 -10.17 -10.86 -22.41
N ALA A 819 -10.25 -12.08 -21.87
CA ALA A 819 -10.70 -13.26 -22.61
C ALA A 819 -12.18 -13.14 -23.05
N LEU A 820 -13.03 -12.63 -22.16
CA LEU A 820 -14.46 -12.44 -22.39
C LEU A 820 -14.73 -11.43 -23.51
N ARG A 821 -13.97 -10.33 -23.56
CA ARG A 821 -14.06 -9.35 -24.66
C ARG A 821 -13.75 -9.97 -26.02
N SER A 822 -12.71 -10.81 -26.10
CA SER A 822 -12.38 -11.54 -27.33
C SER A 822 -13.50 -12.51 -27.72
N PHE A 823 -14.01 -13.28 -26.76
CA PHE A 823 -15.11 -14.21 -26.98
C PHE A 823 -16.36 -13.50 -27.54
N LEU A 824 -16.79 -12.40 -26.92
CA LEU A 824 -17.98 -11.64 -27.35
C LEU A 824 -17.78 -10.92 -28.68
N ALA A 825 -16.56 -10.46 -28.99
CA ALA A 825 -16.26 -9.85 -30.28
C ALA A 825 -16.48 -10.83 -31.45
N ASN A 826 -16.27 -12.13 -31.21
CA ASN A 826 -16.50 -13.19 -32.19
C ASN A 826 -17.91 -13.80 -32.11
N ASN A 827 -18.68 -13.46 -31.07
CA ASN A 827 -20.03 -13.99 -30.78
C ASN A 827 -21.03 -12.87 -30.41
N PRO A 828 -21.26 -11.86 -31.26
CA PRO A 828 -21.98 -10.64 -30.90
C PRO A 828 -23.48 -10.83 -30.62
N GLY A 829 -24.11 -11.92 -31.10
CA GLY A 829 -25.53 -12.23 -30.89
C GLY A 829 -25.82 -13.15 -29.70
N LYS A 830 -24.82 -13.43 -28.85
CA LYS A 830 -24.94 -14.33 -27.70
C LYS A 830 -24.95 -13.56 -26.40
N THR A 831 -25.87 -13.93 -25.50
CA THR A 831 -25.96 -13.37 -24.15
C THR A 831 -25.67 -14.45 -23.12
N ILE A 832 -24.98 -14.10 -22.04
CA ILE A 832 -24.51 -15.03 -21.02
C ILE A 832 -25.50 -14.99 -19.85
N GLU A 833 -26.26 -16.07 -19.68
CA GLU A 833 -27.22 -16.24 -18.58
C GLU A 833 -26.55 -16.89 -17.36
N ARG A 834 -25.55 -17.73 -17.58
CA ARG A 834 -24.87 -18.49 -16.52
C ARG A 834 -23.36 -18.54 -16.73
N ILE A 835 -22.60 -18.40 -15.65
CA ILE A 835 -21.15 -18.63 -15.63
C ILE A 835 -20.84 -19.85 -14.77
N GLU A 836 -20.05 -20.77 -15.32
CA GLU A 836 -19.56 -21.95 -14.61
C GLU A 836 -18.03 -22.02 -14.62
N PHE A 837 -17.42 -22.09 -13.43
CA PHE A 837 -15.95 -22.09 -13.28
C PHE A 837 -15.39 -23.51 -13.13
N ASP A 838 -14.29 -23.77 -13.82
CA ASP A 838 -13.41 -24.92 -13.60
C ASP A 838 -12.05 -24.40 -13.10
N ILE A 839 -11.69 -24.68 -11.85
CA ILE A 839 -10.55 -24.05 -11.18
C ILE A 839 -9.45 -25.09 -10.97
N PHE A 840 -8.23 -24.77 -11.40
CA PHE A 840 -7.08 -25.63 -11.22
C PHE A 840 -5.92 -24.89 -10.56
N GLY A 841 -5.14 -25.59 -9.72
CA GLY A 841 -3.94 -24.99 -9.15
C GLY A 841 -2.92 -25.97 -8.61
N PHE A 842 -1.65 -25.54 -8.56
CA PHE A 842 -0.54 -26.34 -8.01
C PHE A 842 0.23 -25.53 -6.96
N SER A 843 0.66 -26.14 -5.84
CA SER A 843 1.50 -25.51 -4.83
C SER A 843 0.85 -24.27 -4.20
N ARG A 844 1.52 -23.10 -4.18
CA ARG A 844 0.90 -21.81 -3.83
C ARG A 844 -0.16 -21.36 -4.83
N GLY A 845 -0.09 -21.79 -6.09
CA GLY A 845 -1.17 -21.65 -7.06
C GLY A 845 -2.41 -22.46 -6.65
N ALA A 846 -2.25 -23.61 -6.00
CA ALA A 846 -3.38 -24.33 -5.41
C ALA A 846 -3.99 -23.54 -4.23
N ALA A 847 -3.17 -22.87 -3.42
CA ALA A 847 -3.69 -21.95 -2.38
C ALA A 847 -4.47 -20.78 -3.00
N ALA A 848 -3.96 -20.19 -4.09
CA ALA A 848 -4.67 -19.16 -4.87
C ALA A 848 -5.97 -19.70 -5.47
N ALA A 849 -5.98 -20.92 -6.00
CA ALA A 849 -7.18 -21.58 -6.53
C ALA A 849 -8.26 -21.76 -5.44
N ARG A 850 -7.86 -22.15 -4.22
CA ARG A 850 -8.79 -22.25 -3.08
C ARG A 850 -9.33 -20.88 -2.66
N ASP A 851 -8.46 -19.87 -2.57
CA ASP A 851 -8.86 -18.50 -2.24
C ASP A 851 -9.77 -17.88 -3.31
N PHE A 852 -9.48 -18.11 -4.59
CA PHE A 852 -10.32 -17.72 -5.71
C PHE A 852 -11.69 -18.41 -5.69
N ALA A 853 -11.75 -19.71 -5.42
CA ALA A 853 -13.02 -20.42 -5.25
C ALA A 853 -13.86 -19.78 -4.12
N ASN A 854 -13.23 -19.42 -3.01
CA ASN A 854 -13.89 -18.69 -1.92
C ASN A 854 -14.35 -17.29 -2.34
N GLU A 855 -13.62 -16.59 -3.21
CA GLU A 855 -14.09 -15.33 -3.79
C GLU A 855 -15.32 -15.53 -4.69
N VAL A 856 -15.34 -16.55 -5.54
CA VAL A 856 -16.49 -16.87 -6.42
C VAL A 856 -17.74 -17.17 -5.58
N VAL A 857 -17.60 -17.91 -4.48
CA VAL A 857 -18.72 -18.24 -3.57
C VAL A 857 -19.31 -17.01 -2.86
N LYS A 858 -18.62 -15.86 -2.83
CA LYS A 858 -19.18 -14.61 -2.29
C LYS A 858 -20.25 -13.97 -3.19
N GLY A 859 -20.44 -14.46 -4.42
CA GLY A 859 -21.46 -13.97 -5.36
C GLY A 859 -21.32 -12.48 -5.66
N LYS A 860 -22.38 -11.69 -5.41
CA LYS A 860 -22.39 -10.22 -5.57
C LYS A 860 -21.26 -9.47 -4.85
N LYS A 861 -20.68 -10.04 -3.80
CA LYS A 861 -19.59 -9.42 -3.03
C LYS A 861 -18.19 -9.88 -3.48
N SER A 862 -18.13 -10.73 -4.50
CA SER A 862 -16.86 -11.21 -5.04
C SER A 862 -16.09 -10.07 -5.71
N ILE A 863 -14.76 -10.20 -5.73
CA ILE A 863 -13.90 -9.31 -6.53
C ILE A 863 -14.28 -9.32 -8.02
N PHE A 864 -14.90 -10.41 -8.48
CA PHE A 864 -15.28 -10.60 -9.87
C PHE A 864 -16.58 -9.85 -10.23
N ALA A 865 -17.58 -9.88 -9.35
CA ALA A 865 -18.82 -9.09 -9.51
C ALA A 865 -18.57 -7.58 -9.55
N ASN A 866 -17.54 -7.10 -8.86
CA ASN A 866 -17.10 -5.69 -8.93
C ASN A 866 -16.46 -5.35 -10.28
N ALA A 867 -15.72 -6.28 -10.87
CA ALA A 867 -15.02 -6.08 -12.14
C ALA A 867 -15.95 -6.24 -13.36
N VAL A 868 -16.99 -7.05 -13.24
CA VAL A 868 -17.99 -7.32 -14.28
C VAL A 868 -19.40 -7.14 -13.71
N PRO A 869 -19.91 -5.90 -13.62
CA PRO A 869 -21.27 -5.67 -13.15
C PRO A 869 -22.32 -6.34 -14.04
N ALA A 870 -23.48 -6.66 -13.46
CA ALA A 870 -24.66 -7.11 -14.20
C ALA A 870 -24.98 -6.21 -15.41
N GLY A 871 -25.42 -6.80 -16.52
CA GLY A 871 -25.72 -6.06 -17.76
C GLY A 871 -24.50 -5.47 -18.48
N THR A 872 -23.28 -5.87 -18.10
CA THR A 872 -22.05 -5.48 -18.81
C THR A 872 -21.38 -6.70 -19.42
N LEU A 873 -20.59 -6.50 -20.48
CA LEU A 873 -19.79 -7.56 -21.11
C LEU A 873 -20.62 -8.81 -21.45
N GLY A 874 -21.74 -8.62 -22.16
CA GLY A 874 -22.55 -9.73 -22.69
C GLY A 874 -23.32 -10.53 -21.65
N LEU A 875 -23.31 -10.15 -20.37
CA LEU A 875 -24.20 -10.76 -19.36
C LEU A 875 -25.65 -10.32 -19.57
N ALA A 876 -26.59 -11.23 -19.36
CA ALA A 876 -28.02 -10.92 -19.41
C ALA A 876 -28.40 -9.78 -18.46
N ASP A 877 -29.39 -8.96 -18.84
CA ASP A 877 -29.86 -7.84 -18.01
C ASP A 877 -30.40 -8.30 -16.64
N SER A 878 -30.92 -9.53 -16.56
CA SER A 878 -31.38 -10.16 -15.32
C SER A 878 -30.26 -10.79 -14.48
N PHE A 879 -29.03 -10.90 -15.00
CA PHE A 879 -27.92 -11.56 -14.33
C PHE A 879 -27.55 -10.79 -13.05
N SER A 880 -27.46 -11.48 -11.92
CA SER A 880 -27.33 -10.86 -10.61
C SER A 880 -26.23 -11.45 -9.73
N TRP A 881 -25.29 -12.22 -10.28
CA TRP A 881 -24.23 -12.89 -9.51
C TRP A 881 -24.77 -13.79 -8.39
N LYS A 882 -25.94 -14.40 -8.59
CA LYS A 882 -26.54 -15.32 -7.62
C LYS A 882 -25.79 -16.66 -7.67
N THR A 883 -25.17 -17.02 -6.55
CA THR A 883 -24.42 -18.28 -6.44
C THR A 883 -25.32 -19.50 -6.54
N GLN A 884 -24.78 -20.58 -7.12
CA GLN A 884 -25.43 -21.86 -7.46
C GLN A 884 -26.46 -21.79 -8.61
N ASP A 885 -27.18 -20.68 -8.75
CA ASP A 885 -28.15 -20.45 -9.83
C ASP A 885 -27.48 -19.92 -11.11
N GLU A 886 -26.91 -18.72 -11.04
CA GLU A 886 -26.31 -18.00 -12.19
C GLU A 886 -24.78 -18.15 -12.23
N VAL A 887 -24.14 -18.33 -11.06
CA VAL A 887 -22.69 -18.53 -10.95
C VAL A 887 -22.41 -19.77 -10.11
N SER A 888 -21.69 -20.74 -10.68
CA SER A 888 -21.32 -21.97 -9.98
C SER A 888 -19.89 -22.40 -10.26
N ILE A 889 -19.31 -23.19 -9.37
CA ILE A 889 -18.04 -23.87 -9.61
C ILE A 889 -18.35 -25.35 -9.91
N ASN A 890 -17.95 -25.82 -11.08
CA ASN A 890 -18.15 -27.20 -11.50
C ASN A 890 -17.05 -28.09 -10.93
N PHE A 891 -15.79 -27.75 -11.18
CA PHE A 891 -14.65 -28.58 -10.81
C PHE A 891 -13.56 -27.75 -10.12
N ILE A 892 -13.02 -28.27 -9.02
CA ILE A 892 -11.78 -27.76 -8.40
C ILE A 892 -10.76 -28.90 -8.41
N GLY A 893 -9.72 -28.76 -9.23
CA GLY A 893 -8.63 -29.73 -9.36
C GLY A 893 -7.31 -29.15 -8.87
N VAL A 894 -6.85 -29.57 -7.69
CA VAL A 894 -5.60 -29.07 -7.13
C VAL A 894 -4.53 -30.16 -6.98
N TYR A 895 -3.30 -29.79 -7.27
CA TYR A 895 -2.10 -30.58 -6.98
C TYR A 895 -1.45 -30.02 -5.72
N ASP A 896 -1.30 -30.87 -4.70
CA ASP A 896 -0.49 -30.68 -3.49
C ASP A 896 -0.43 -29.22 -2.97
N THR A 897 -1.35 -28.83 -2.08
CA THR A 897 -1.53 -27.42 -1.70
C THR A 897 -0.53 -26.98 -0.64
N VAL A 898 0.25 -25.95 -0.95
CA VAL A 898 1.24 -25.34 -0.06
C VAL A 898 1.01 -23.83 -0.06
N ALA A 899 0.48 -23.30 1.03
CA ALA A 899 0.35 -21.86 1.19
C ALA A 899 1.65 -21.26 1.74
N ALA A 900 2.11 -21.74 2.90
CA ALA A 900 3.39 -21.40 3.54
C ALA A 900 3.68 -19.89 3.47
N ILE A 901 2.70 -19.08 3.87
CA ILE A 901 2.81 -17.62 3.86
C ILE A 901 3.66 -17.20 5.05
N SER A 902 4.82 -16.59 4.80
CA SER A 902 5.60 -15.95 5.87
C SER A 902 5.39 -14.45 5.80
N ASN A 903 5.07 -13.85 6.95
CA ASN A 903 4.88 -12.41 7.07
C ASN A 903 5.89 -11.82 8.06
N PRO A 904 7.08 -11.41 7.58
CA PRO A 904 8.11 -10.81 8.43
C PRO A 904 7.64 -9.55 9.17
N LEU A 905 6.66 -8.81 8.62
CA LEU A 905 6.11 -7.60 9.24
C LEU A 905 5.25 -7.89 10.47
N LEU A 906 4.72 -9.12 10.58
CA LEU A 906 4.00 -9.63 11.76
C LEU A 906 4.90 -10.49 12.65
N ALA A 907 6.22 -10.47 12.44
CA ALA A 907 7.21 -11.33 13.09
C ALA A 907 6.99 -12.84 12.89
N ASP A 908 6.20 -13.23 11.87
CA ASP A 908 6.04 -14.63 11.47
C ASP A 908 6.99 -14.96 10.31
N VAL A 909 8.05 -15.67 10.64
CA VAL A 909 9.04 -16.21 9.68
C VAL A 909 8.94 -17.73 9.57
N ASP A 910 7.94 -18.34 10.20
CA ASP A 910 7.79 -19.79 10.26
C ASP A 910 6.91 -20.31 9.12
N GLY A 911 7.53 -20.64 7.99
CA GLY A 911 6.84 -21.28 6.86
C GLY A 911 6.37 -22.72 7.09
N HIS A 912 6.51 -23.27 8.30
CA HIS A 912 6.07 -24.62 8.67
C HIS A 912 4.68 -24.65 9.31
N ASN A 913 4.12 -23.52 9.72
CA ASN A 913 2.85 -23.46 10.44
C ASN A 913 1.62 -23.46 9.49
N ALA A 914 0.41 -23.57 10.05
CA ALA A 914 -0.86 -23.50 9.31
C ALA A 914 -1.38 -22.06 9.13
N TYR A 915 -0.63 -21.05 9.59
CA TYR A 915 -1.07 -19.67 9.61
C TYR A 915 -0.80 -19.01 8.25
N ASN A 916 -1.87 -18.64 7.55
CA ASN A 916 -1.79 -18.10 6.20
C ASN A 916 -2.45 -16.72 6.12
N PRO A 917 -1.80 -15.66 6.65
CA PRO A 917 -2.43 -14.34 6.77
C PRO A 917 -2.79 -13.76 5.39
N GLY A 918 -4.03 -13.27 5.27
CA GLY A 918 -4.51 -12.57 4.07
C GLY A 918 -5.04 -13.46 2.95
N ILE A 919 -5.09 -14.78 3.12
CA ILE A 919 -5.70 -15.72 2.17
C ILE A 919 -6.60 -16.72 2.89
N ASN A 920 -7.70 -17.12 2.24
CA ASN A 920 -8.62 -18.13 2.74
C ASN A 920 -8.52 -19.41 1.90
N ILE A 921 -7.79 -20.41 2.41
CA ILE A 921 -7.55 -21.68 1.72
C ILE A 921 -8.50 -22.80 2.16
N ARG A 922 -9.41 -22.53 3.10
CA ARG A 922 -10.41 -23.50 3.53
C ARG A 922 -11.47 -23.65 2.43
N LEU A 923 -11.68 -24.88 1.96
CA LEU A 923 -12.78 -25.19 1.05
C LEU A 923 -13.88 -25.98 1.74
N ALA A 924 -15.12 -25.52 1.62
CA ALA A 924 -16.28 -26.29 2.03
C ALA A 924 -16.49 -27.49 1.07
N PRO A 925 -16.96 -28.67 1.54
CA PRO A 925 -17.19 -29.83 0.68
C PRO A 925 -18.16 -29.59 -0.49
N ASP A 926 -19.05 -28.61 -0.35
CA ASP A 926 -20.06 -28.19 -1.32
C ASP A 926 -19.66 -26.93 -2.12
N ALA A 927 -18.40 -26.47 -1.99
CA ALA A 927 -17.92 -25.29 -2.72
C ALA A 927 -17.91 -25.48 -4.24
N ALA A 928 -17.83 -26.72 -4.73
CA ALA A 928 -17.93 -27.08 -6.13
C ALA A 928 -18.69 -28.40 -6.30
N LYS A 929 -19.20 -28.69 -7.50
CA LYS A 929 -19.83 -29.99 -7.79
C LYS A 929 -18.85 -31.15 -7.58
N LYS A 930 -17.56 -30.94 -7.88
CA LYS A 930 -16.49 -31.88 -7.60
C LYS A 930 -15.21 -31.18 -7.17
N ILE A 931 -14.63 -31.66 -6.07
CA ILE A 931 -13.30 -31.26 -5.59
C ILE A 931 -12.38 -32.49 -5.68
N VAL A 932 -11.20 -32.30 -6.26
CA VAL A 932 -10.14 -33.31 -6.39
C VAL A 932 -8.83 -32.72 -5.88
N HIS A 933 -8.18 -33.44 -4.97
CA HIS A 933 -6.86 -33.06 -4.47
C HIS A 933 -5.86 -34.21 -4.64
N LEU A 934 -4.95 -34.08 -5.62
CA LEU A 934 -3.86 -35.04 -5.77
C LEU A 934 -2.73 -34.65 -4.82
N VAL A 935 -2.33 -35.56 -3.93
CA VAL A 935 -1.37 -35.27 -2.85
C VAL A 935 -0.15 -36.19 -2.86
N ALA A 936 1.02 -35.59 -2.63
CA ALA A 936 2.30 -36.28 -2.74
C ALA A 936 2.53 -37.22 -1.55
N GLN A 937 2.86 -38.49 -1.80
CA GLN A 937 3.17 -39.46 -0.75
C GLN A 937 4.57 -39.27 -0.15
N ASN A 938 5.53 -38.76 -0.93
CA ASN A 938 6.96 -38.77 -0.60
C ASN A 938 7.55 -37.38 -0.33
N GLU A 939 6.71 -36.36 -0.11
CA GLU A 939 7.16 -35.03 0.33
C GLU A 939 7.41 -35.01 1.84
N ARG A 940 8.63 -34.65 2.26
CA ARG A 940 9.09 -34.73 3.67
C ARG A 940 9.90 -33.52 4.11
N ARG A 941 9.97 -32.47 3.29
CA ARG A 941 10.68 -31.25 3.65
C ARG A 941 10.01 -30.57 4.84
N TYR A 942 10.84 -30.10 5.77
CA TYR A 942 10.36 -29.36 6.94
C TYR A 942 9.67 -28.06 6.53
N ASN A 943 10.27 -27.23 5.68
CA ASN A 943 9.70 -25.90 5.33
C ASN A 943 8.56 -25.96 4.29
N PHE A 944 7.77 -27.03 4.28
CA PHE A 944 6.69 -27.27 3.31
C PHE A 944 5.37 -27.56 4.07
N ALA A 945 4.62 -26.51 4.38
CA ALA A 945 3.33 -26.58 5.06
C ALA A 945 2.22 -27.06 4.10
N LEU A 946 2.05 -28.38 3.98
CA LEU A 946 1.02 -28.99 3.12
C LEU A 946 -0.36 -28.90 3.77
N ASN A 947 -1.41 -28.66 2.99
CA ASN A 947 -2.78 -28.48 3.48
C ASN A 947 -3.72 -29.52 2.86
N SER A 948 -4.27 -30.41 3.68
CA SER A 948 -5.19 -31.47 3.24
C SER A 948 -6.58 -30.90 2.87
N LEU A 949 -7.34 -31.61 2.05
CA LEU A 949 -8.80 -31.47 1.86
C LEU A 949 -9.57 -32.66 2.46
N GLY A 950 -8.90 -33.47 3.28
CA GLY A 950 -9.48 -34.62 3.97
C GLY A 950 -9.88 -35.71 2.99
N ALA A 951 -11.18 -35.97 2.89
CA ALA A 951 -11.70 -37.08 2.07
C ALA A 951 -11.50 -36.88 0.56
N ALA A 952 -11.19 -35.66 0.10
CA ALA A 952 -10.90 -35.38 -1.31
C ALA A 952 -9.44 -35.71 -1.71
N ASP A 953 -8.57 -36.03 -0.74
CA ASP A 953 -7.16 -36.33 -0.96
C ASP A 953 -6.99 -37.70 -1.63
N ILE A 954 -6.32 -37.71 -2.79
CA ILE A 954 -5.88 -38.91 -3.49
C ILE A 954 -4.36 -38.98 -3.37
N VAL A 955 -3.88 -39.90 -2.53
CA VAL A 955 -2.45 -40.05 -2.25
C VAL A 955 -1.76 -40.83 -3.36
N LEU A 956 -0.75 -40.21 -3.98
CA LEU A 956 -0.02 -40.78 -5.12
C LEU A 956 1.48 -40.79 -4.85
N PRO A 957 2.24 -41.78 -5.39
CA PRO A 957 3.70 -41.81 -5.28
C PRO A 957 4.36 -40.51 -5.77
N GLY A 958 5.55 -40.19 -5.29
CA GLY A 958 6.26 -38.97 -5.68
C GLY A 958 6.25 -37.86 -4.64
N ALA A 959 7.13 -36.88 -4.84
CA ALA A 959 7.23 -35.64 -4.09
C ALA A 959 6.36 -34.52 -4.71
N HIS A 960 6.35 -33.34 -4.09
CA HIS A 960 5.47 -32.22 -4.47
C HIS A 960 5.45 -31.91 -5.98
N SER A 961 6.61 -31.71 -6.58
CA SER A 961 6.73 -31.38 -8.01
C SER A 961 6.67 -32.61 -8.93
N ASP A 962 6.74 -33.84 -8.39
CA ASP A 962 6.42 -35.04 -9.19
C ASP A 962 4.93 -35.04 -9.54
N LEU A 963 4.08 -34.49 -8.68
CA LEU A 963 2.64 -34.34 -8.92
C LEU A 963 2.30 -33.14 -9.80
N GLY A 964 2.76 -31.95 -9.41
CA GLY A 964 2.43 -30.72 -10.12
C GLY A 964 3.24 -30.46 -11.39
N GLY A 965 4.32 -31.20 -11.62
CA GLY A 965 5.26 -30.95 -12.70
C GLY A 965 6.28 -29.84 -12.35
N GLY A 966 6.99 -29.35 -13.37
CA GLY A 966 8.02 -28.33 -13.20
C GLY A 966 9.45 -28.86 -13.05
N TYR A 967 9.62 -30.15 -12.74
CA TYR A 967 10.94 -30.77 -12.82
C TYR A 967 11.40 -30.94 -14.26
N LEU A 968 12.71 -30.85 -14.46
CA LEU A 968 13.34 -31.10 -15.74
C LEU A 968 12.95 -32.48 -16.28
N PRO A 969 12.78 -32.62 -17.62
CA PRO A 969 12.54 -33.93 -18.22
C PRO A 969 13.60 -34.97 -17.82
N LYS A 970 14.85 -34.53 -17.64
CA LYS A 970 15.97 -35.34 -17.16
C LYS A 970 16.89 -34.48 -16.27
N ALA A 971 17.08 -34.88 -15.02
CA ALA A 971 17.88 -34.19 -14.02
C ALA A 971 18.94 -35.13 -13.42
N ILE A 972 20.14 -34.59 -13.12
CA ILE A 972 21.12 -35.28 -12.28
C ILE A 972 20.94 -34.79 -10.85
N GLU A 973 20.24 -35.56 -10.02
CA GLU A 973 20.09 -35.26 -8.60
C GLU A 973 21.43 -35.49 -7.89
N ARG A 974 21.97 -34.43 -7.27
CA ARG A 974 23.15 -34.48 -6.41
C ARG A 974 22.74 -34.02 -5.01
N ILE A 975 22.46 -34.95 -4.12
CA ILE A 975 21.82 -34.65 -2.84
C ILE A 975 22.63 -35.16 -1.65
N LEU A 976 22.74 -34.34 -0.61
CA LEU A 976 23.23 -34.75 0.70
C LEU A 976 22.06 -35.33 1.50
N LEU A 977 22.08 -36.65 1.73
CA LEU A 977 21.03 -37.37 2.45
C LEU A 977 21.22 -37.34 3.97
N SER A 978 22.38 -36.92 4.45
CA SER A 978 22.64 -36.66 5.87
C SER A 978 23.15 -35.23 6.09
N LYS A 979 22.86 -34.67 7.26
CA LYS A 979 23.39 -33.36 7.65
C LYS A 979 24.92 -33.40 7.64
N PRO A 980 25.61 -32.42 7.03
CA PRO A 980 27.07 -32.36 7.06
C PRO A 980 27.61 -32.30 8.49
N HIS A 981 28.50 -33.23 8.83
CA HIS A 981 29.27 -33.19 10.06
C HIS A 981 30.51 -32.34 9.87
N ARG A 982 30.88 -31.52 10.86
CA ARG A 982 32.09 -30.69 10.85
C ARG A 982 33.11 -31.20 11.87
N SER A 983 34.38 -31.18 11.52
CA SER A 983 35.50 -31.38 12.45
C SER A 983 36.64 -30.42 12.12
N GLU A 984 37.37 -30.00 13.14
CA GLU A 984 38.56 -29.16 13.01
C GLU A 984 39.80 -30.02 13.24
N VAL A 985 40.71 -30.05 12.27
CA VAL A 985 41.93 -30.85 12.33
C VAL A 985 43.11 -30.04 11.81
N ASP A 986 44.32 -30.45 12.18
CA ASP A 986 45.56 -29.92 11.59
C ASP A 986 45.55 -30.17 10.07
N GLU A 987 46.08 -29.24 9.28
CA GLU A 987 46.07 -29.31 7.81
C GLU A 987 46.65 -30.63 7.27
N ARG A 988 47.60 -31.23 8.00
CA ARG A 988 48.29 -32.47 7.62
C ARG A 988 47.49 -33.74 7.88
N VAL A 989 46.44 -33.69 8.70
CA VAL A 989 45.62 -34.87 9.05
C VAL A 989 44.72 -35.23 7.85
N PRO A 990 44.76 -36.46 7.31
CA PRO A 990 43.85 -36.86 6.23
C PRO A 990 42.37 -36.72 6.66
N PHE A 991 41.50 -36.26 5.76
CA PHE A 991 40.07 -36.09 6.08
C PHE A 991 39.38 -37.38 6.55
N THR A 992 39.89 -38.55 6.14
CA THR A 992 39.37 -39.87 6.53
C THR A 992 39.57 -40.19 8.02
N GLU A 993 40.51 -39.52 8.69
CA GLU A 993 40.77 -39.69 10.13
C GLU A 993 39.91 -38.77 11.01
N ALA A 994 39.33 -37.72 10.41
CA ALA A 994 38.49 -36.75 11.11
C ALA A 994 37.23 -37.41 11.70
N ASN A 995 36.77 -36.88 12.85
CA ASN A 995 35.56 -37.40 13.49
C ASN A 995 34.31 -37.24 12.63
N SER A 996 34.22 -36.16 11.83
CA SER A 996 33.14 -35.92 10.87
C SER A 996 32.99 -37.05 9.86
N TYR A 997 34.10 -37.58 9.34
CA TYR A 997 34.08 -38.71 8.40
C TYR A 997 33.56 -40.01 9.06
N LYS A 998 33.98 -40.28 10.31
CA LYS A 998 33.49 -41.44 11.08
C LYS A 998 31.99 -41.34 11.39
N LEU A 999 31.49 -40.14 11.67
CA LEU A 999 30.06 -39.89 11.87
C LEU A 999 29.28 -40.11 10.57
N ALA A 1000 29.79 -39.65 9.42
CA ALA A 1000 29.20 -39.91 8.11
C ALA A 1000 29.16 -41.41 7.77
N GLN A 1001 30.15 -42.21 8.20
CA GLN A 1001 30.11 -43.68 8.06
C GLN A 1001 29.00 -44.34 8.89
N ASN A 1002 28.64 -43.77 10.05
CA ASN A 1002 27.50 -44.25 10.83
C ASN A 1002 26.18 -43.91 10.16
N ASP A 1003 26.05 -42.69 9.62
CA ASP A 1003 24.90 -42.27 8.84
C ASP A 1003 24.71 -43.13 7.59
N LEU A 1004 25.80 -43.47 6.89
CA LEU A 1004 25.77 -44.34 5.70
C LEU A 1004 25.17 -45.70 6.05
N ARG A 1005 25.63 -46.34 7.15
CA ARG A 1005 25.10 -47.63 7.61
C ARG A 1005 23.63 -47.57 8.05
N ARG A 1006 23.15 -46.41 8.50
CA ARG A 1006 21.72 -46.19 8.81
C ARG A 1006 20.92 -46.07 7.52
N LEU A 1007 21.34 -45.19 6.62
CA LEU A 1007 20.64 -44.90 5.36
C LEU A 1007 20.63 -46.11 4.40
N GLN A 1008 21.71 -46.87 4.33
CA GLN A 1008 21.75 -48.14 3.58
C GLN A 1008 20.68 -49.14 4.05
N ARG A 1009 20.36 -49.17 5.35
CA ARG A 1009 19.28 -50.03 5.87
C ARG A 1009 17.90 -49.45 5.60
N GLN A 1010 17.72 -48.13 5.75
CA GLN A 1010 16.42 -47.46 5.55
C GLN A 1010 15.99 -47.42 4.09
N LEU A 1011 16.94 -47.27 3.17
CA LEU A 1011 16.71 -47.12 1.73
C LEU A 1011 17.06 -48.39 0.94
N ALA A 1012 17.32 -49.52 1.62
CA ALA A 1012 17.70 -50.79 1.00
C ALA A 1012 16.71 -51.24 -0.09
N ARG A 1013 15.41 -51.00 0.13
CA ARG A 1013 14.33 -51.37 -0.80
C ARG A 1013 14.31 -50.57 -2.11
N TYR A 1014 15.08 -49.47 -2.16
CA TYR A 1014 15.15 -48.58 -3.32
C TYR A 1014 16.44 -48.72 -4.10
N ASP A 1015 17.42 -49.48 -3.58
CA ASP A 1015 18.70 -49.78 -4.23
C ASP A 1015 19.36 -48.51 -4.82
N LEU A 1016 19.54 -47.50 -3.96
CA LEU A 1016 20.17 -46.23 -4.29
C LEU A 1016 21.69 -46.31 -4.10
N ALA A 1017 22.45 -45.69 -5.02
CA ALA A 1017 23.88 -45.51 -4.86
C ALA A 1017 24.17 -44.47 -3.77
N LEU A 1018 24.78 -44.91 -2.66
CA LEU A 1018 25.12 -44.07 -1.51
C LEU A 1018 26.63 -44.01 -1.33
N GLU A 1019 27.19 -42.81 -1.17
CA GLU A 1019 28.62 -42.59 -0.93
C GLU A 1019 28.84 -41.54 0.17
N ILE A 1020 30.07 -41.42 0.68
CA ILE A 1020 30.45 -40.35 1.59
C ILE A 1020 31.18 -39.28 0.81
N ARG A 1021 30.61 -38.07 0.76
CA ARG A 1021 31.26 -36.90 0.20
C ARG A 1021 31.90 -36.09 1.32
N ALA A 1022 33.20 -35.86 1.21
CA ALA A 1022 33.95 -35.03 2.13
C ALA A 1022 34.60 -33.84 1.39
N TRP A 1023 34.68 -32.70 2.06
CA TRP A 1023 35.37 -31.51 1.55
C TRP A 1023 36.10 -30.77 2.67
N GLU A 1024 37.17 -30.10 2.30
CA GLU A 1024 38.12 -29.49 3.22
C GLU A 1024 38.18 -27.97 2.99
N VAL A 1025 38.06 -27.19 4.06
CA VAL A 1025 38.15 -25.72 4.01
C VAL A 1025 39.32 -25.28 4.90
N PRO A 1026 40.44 -24.80 4.33
CA PRO A 1026 41.60 -24.39 5.11
C PRO A 1026 41.34 -23.07 5.84
N PHE A 1027 41.85 -22.94 7.06
CA PHE A 1027 41.83 -21.69 7.81
C PHE A 1027 43.07 -21.56 8.71
N THR A 1028 43.42 -20.32 9.07
CA THR A 1028 44.53 -20.05 9.98
C THR A 1028 44.00 -19.80 11.38
N PHE A 1029 44.45 -20.59 12.36
CA PHE A 1029 44.14 -20.40 13.77
C PHE A 1029 45.33 -19.75 14.47
N THR A 1030 45.08 -18.64 15.19
CA THR A 1030 46.12 -17.91 15.93
C THR A 1030 45.79 -17.90 17.41
N GLU A 1031 46.62 -18.58 18.20
CA GLU A 1031 46.52 -18.64 19.66
C GLU A 1031 47.92 -18.35 20.23
N ASP A 1032 48.01 -17.47 21.24
CA ASP A 1032 49.26 -17.08 21.90
C ASP A 1032 50.42 -16.70 20.94
N ARG A 1033 50.12 -15.93 19.89
CA ARG A 1033 51.07 -15.49 18.84
C ARG A 1033 51.72 -16.64 18.05
N LYS A 1034 51.21 -17.87 18.14
CA LYS A 1034 51.59 -18.99 17.28
C LYS A 1034 50.52 -19.21 16.22
N ARG A 1035 50.92 -19.08 14.96
CA ARG A 1035 50.08 -19.37 13.79
C ARG A 1035 50.09 -20.88 13.54
N ARG A 1036 48.90 -21.51 13.50
CA ARG A 1036 48.71 -22.90 13.08
C ARG A 1036 47.80 -22.93 11.86
N ASP A 1037 48.22 -23.68 10.86
CA ASP A 1037 47.40 -23.93 9.67
C ASP A 1037 46.50 -25.14 9.94
N MET A 1038 45.21 -24.89 9.90
CA MET A 1038 44.14 -25.82 10.27
C MET A 1038 43.21 -25.99 9.08
N LYS A 1039 42.34 -27.01 9.14
CA LYS A 1039 41.25 -27.16 8.18
C LYS A 1039 39.97 -27.65 8.84
N HIS A 1040 38.85 -27.17 8.33
CA HIS A 1040 37.55 -27.76 8.57
C HIS A 1040 37.32 -28.92 7.61
N VAL A 1041 37.08 -30.11 8.15
CA VAL A 1041 36.68 -31.29 7.39
C VAL A 1041 35.19 -31.49 7.53
N TYR A 1042 34.48 -31.37 6.42
CA TYR A 1042 33.05 -31.66 6.32
C TYR A 1042 32.85 -33.05 5.70
N ALA A 1043 31.90 -33.82 6.20
CA ALA A 1043 31.52 -35.10 5.61
C ALA A 1043 30.02 -35.38 5.75
N ALA A 1044 29.40 -35.88 4.68
CA ALA A 1044 27.99 -36.24 4.61
C ALA A 1044 27.79 -37.46 3.70
N VAL A 1045 26.68 -38.17 3.90
CA VAL A 1045 26.22 -39.19 2.95
C VAL A 1045 25.56 -38.49 1.78
N SER A 1046 25.99 -38.80 0.56
CA SER A 1046 25.42 -38.28 -0.68
C SER A 1046 24.89 -39.40 -1.56
N SER A 1047 23.98 -39.02 -2.44
CA SER A 1047 23.59 -39.83 -3.58
C SER A 1047 23.64 -38.98 -4.85
N GLN A 1048 24.12 -39.59 -5.92
CA GLN A 1048 24.05 -39.02 -7.26
C GLN A 1048 23.37 -40.01 -8.19
N ARG A 1049 22.29 -39.57 -8.83
CA ARG A 1049 21.51 -40.39 -9.76
C ARG A 1049 20.84 -39.54 -10.81
N GLU A 1050 20.45 -40.18 -11.90
CA GLU A 1050 19.60 -39.58 -12.92
C GLU A 1050 18.13 -39.82 -12.59
N VAL A 1051 17.32 -38.76 -12.59
CA VAL A 1051 15.88 -38.81 -12.34
C VAL A 1051 15.15 -38.09 -13.47
N ARG A 1052 13.98 -38.59 -13.87
CA ARG A 1052 13.16 -38.04 -14.95
C ARG A 1052 11.83 -37.48 -14.42
N GLY A 1053 11.40 -36.36 -15.01
CA GLY A 1053 10.13 -35.70 -14.66
C GLY A 1053 8.86 -36.37 -15.24
N ASP A 1054 9.00 -37.45 -16.01
CA ASP A 1054 7.90 -38.09 -16.76
C ASP A 1054 6.76 -38.61 -15.87
N LEU A 1055 7.01 -38.88 -14.58
CA LEU A 1055 5.99 -39.33 -13.64
C LEU A 1055 4.83 -38.33 -13.52
N SER A 1056 5.13 -37.03 -13.64
CA SER A 1056 4.12 -35.96 -13.64
C SER A 1056 3.09 -36.10 -14.76
N LEU A 1057 3.44 -36.72 -15.89
CA LEU A 1057 2.55 -36.94 -17.04
C LEU A 1057 1.44 -37.96 -16.75
N ILE A 1058 1.65 -38.87 -15.77
CA ILE A 1058 0.60 -39.77 -15.27
C ILE A 1058 -0.44 -38.95 -14.51
N TYR A 1059 0.00 -38.06 -13.61
CA TYR A 1059 -0.89 -37.26 -12.76
C TYR A 1059 -1.63 -36.16 -13.52
N PHE A 1060 -1.01 -35.65 -14.59
CA PHE A 1060 -1.67 -34.84 -15.60
C PHE A 1060 -2.88 -35.56 -16.21
N ARG A 1061 -2.68 -36.80 -16.71
CA ARG A 1061 -3.76 -37.63 -17.27
C ARG A 1061 -4.83 -37.94 -16.23
N ILE A 1062 -4.44 -38.29 -15.00
CA ILE A 1062 -5.40 -38.58 -13.92
C ILE A 1062 -6.30 -37.37 -13.63
N MET A 1063 -5.74 -36.17 -13.48
CA MET A 1063 -6.55 -34.97 -13.24
C MET A 1063 -7.46 -34.65 -14.43
N ARG A 1064 -6.96 -34.80 -15.66
CA ARG A 1064 -7.75 -34.62 -16.88
C ARG A 1064 -8.94 -35.59 -16.91
N GLU A 1065 -8.71 -36.88 -16.68
CA GLU A 1065 -9.79 -37.88 -16.67
C GLU A 1065 -10.81 -37.61 -15.56
N LEU A 1066 -10.35 -37.29 -14.34
CA LEU A 1066 -11.24 -36.91 -13.24
C LEU A 1066 -12.11 -35.69 -13.57
N ALA A 1067 -11.53 -34.70 -14.26
CA ALA A 1067 -12.24 -33.49 -14.69
C ALA A 1067 -13.23 -33.77 -15.83
N VAL A 1068 -12.84 -34.58 -16.82
CA VAL A 1068 -13.72 -34.96 -17.95
C VAL A 1068 -14.90 -35.81 -17.49
N GLU A 1069 -14.72 -36.74 -16.53
CA GLU A 1069 -15.84 -37.47 -15.91
C GLU A 1069 -16.88 -36.54 -15.25
N HIS A 1070 -16.50 -35.28 -14.98
CA HIS A 1070 -17.35 -34.24 -14.39
C HIS A 1070 -17.61 -33.05 -15.34
N GLY A 1071 -17.52 -33.28 -16.66
CA GLY A 1071 -17.99 -32.33 -17.68
C GLY A 1071 -17.06 -31.14 -17.94
N VAL A 1072 -15.79 -31.21 -17.55
CA VAL A 1072 -14.80 -30.18 -17.91
C VAL A 1072 -14.36 -30.37 -19.37
N PRO A 1073 -14.34 -29.31 -20.21
CA PRO A 1073 -14.09 -29.42 -21.65
C PRO A 1073 -12.59 -29.51 -21.98
N PHE A 1074 -11.96 -30.64 -21.65
CA PHE A 1074 -10.58 -30.93 -22.08
C PHE A 1074 -10.53 -31.72 -23.38
N GLY A 1075 -9.62 -31.36 -24.28
CA GLY A 1075 -9.27 -32.13 -25.46
C GLY A 1075 -8.62 -33.49 -25.13
N GLU A 1076 -8.33 -34.27 -26.18
CA GLU A 1076 -7.55 -35.50 -26.06
C GLU A 1076 -6.06 -35.21 -25.90
N VAL A 1077 -5.34 -36.11 -25.23
CA VAL A 1077 -3.87 -36.02 -25.11
C VAL A 1077 -3.25 -36.58 -26.39
N ASP A 1078 -2.45 -35.78 -27.09
CA ASP A 1078 -1.69 -36.26 -28.24
C ASP A 1078 -0.54 -37.17 -27.78
N GLU A 1079 -0.74 -38.47 -27.89
CA GLU A 1079 0.27 -39.50 -27.56
C GLU A 1079 1.42 -39.55 -28.56
N THR A 1080 1.34 -38.83 -29.70
CA THR A 1080 2.43 -38.72 -30.68
C THR A 1080 3.38 -37.57 -30.37
N GLU A 1081 2.95 -36.60 -29.56
CA GLU A 1081 3.77 -35.47 -29.12
C GLU A 1081 4.81 -35.96 -28.08
N PRO A 1082 6.12 -35.88 -28.39
CA PRO A 1082 7.17 -36.38 -27.49
C PRO A 1082 7.17 -35.78 -26.08
N ARG A 1083 6.61 -34.57 -25.92
CA ARG A 1083 6.47 -33.90 -24.61
C ARG A 1083 5.38 -34.49 -23.72
N LEU A 1084 4.41 -35.19 -24.30
CA LEU A 1084 3.25 -35.75 -23.60
C LEU A 1084 3.29 -37.27 -23.53
N ALA A 1085 4.00 -37.93 -24.45
CA ALA A 1085 4.12 -39.38 -24.53
C ALA A 1085 4.74 -40.01 -23.26
N LEU A 1086 4.08 -41.05 -22.74
CA LEU A 1086 4.59 -41.80 -21.59
C LEU A 1086 5.69 -42.79 -21.99
N PRO A 1087 6.81 -42.86 -21.25
CA PRO A 1087 7.80 -43.94 -21.41
C PRO A 1087 7.16 -45.33 -21.24
N ALA A 1088 7.60 -46.30 -22.05
CA ALA A 1088 7.04 -47.65 -22.06
C ALA A 1088 7.04 -48.34 -20.69
N GLU A 1089 8.06 -48.06 -19.86
CA GLU A 1089 8.20 -48.61 -18.50
C GLU A 1089 7.25 -47.99 -17.46
N LEU A 1090 6.68 -46.80 -17.74
CA LEU A 1090 5.67 -46.17 -16.88
C LEU A 1090 4.24 -46.60 -17.22
N ILE A 1091 4.01 -47.19 -18.40
CA ILE A 1091 2.67 -47.63 -18.83
C ILE A 1091 2.03 -48.61 -17.83
N PRO A 1092 2.71 -49.69 -17.34
CA PRO A 1092 2.11 -50.60 -16.38
C PRO A 1092 1.75 -49.94 -15.03
N ILE A 1093 2.48 -48.89 -14.66
CA ILE A 1093 2.23 -48.12 -13.44
C ILE A 1093 1.04 -47.19 -13.64
N TYR A 1094 0.97 -46.51 -14.79
CA TYR A 1094 -0.18 -45.71 -15.22
C TYR A 1094 -1.49 -46.52 -15.21
N GLU A 1095 -1.47 -47.73 -15.78
CA GLU A 1095 -2.62 -48.65 -15.81
C GLU A 1095 -3.13 -49.06 -14.42
N LYS A 1096 -2.32 -48.91 -13.37
CA LYS A 1096 -2.70 -49.16 -11.97
C LYS A 1096 -3.12 -47.89 -11.22
N LEU A 1097 -2.40 -46.79 -11.44
CA LEU A 1097 -2.66 -45.51 -10.78
C LEU A 1097 -3.97 -44.86 -11.28
N MET A 1098 -4.26 -44.95 -12.57
CA MET A 1098 -5.47 -44.38 -13.17
C MET A 1098 -6.76 -44.96 -12.55
N PRO A 1099 -7.02 -46.28 -12.54
CA PRO A 1099 -8.23 -46.83 -11.92
C PRO A 1099 -8.26 -46.63 -10.40
N TYR A 1100 -7.12 -46.58 -9.73
CA TYR A 1100 -7.06 -46.24 -8.30
C TYR A 1100 -7.55 -44.81 -8.03
N ALA A 1101 -7.03 -43.83 -8.78
CA ALA A 1101 -7.42 -42.43 -8.61
C ALA A 1101 -8.88 -42.17 -9.01
N LEU A 1102 -9.41 -42.89 -10.01
CA LEU A 1102 -10.82 -42.83 -10.40
C LEU A 1102 -11.77 -43.56 -9.42
N GLY A 1103 -11.25 -44.13 -8.32
CA GLY A 1103 -12.06 -44.89 -7.35
C GLY A 1103 -12.56 -46.25 -7.86
N LYS A 1104 -12.08 -46.71 -9.02
CA LYS A 1104 -12.39 -48.02 -9.62
C LYS A 1104 -11.61 -49.17 -8.96
N SER A 1105 -10.57 -48.85 -8.18
CA SER A 1105 -9.81 -49.79 -7.33
C SER A 1105 -9.65 -49.24 -5.91
N THR A 1106 -9.85 -50.09 -4.89
CA THR A 1106 -9.78 -49.70 -3.47
C THR A 1106 -8.37 -49.70 -2.87
N THR A 1107 -7.39 -50.31 -3.54
CA THR A 1107 -6.00 -50.33 -3.06
C THR A 1107 -5.02 -50.11 -4.20
N LEU A 1108 -4.08 -49.19 -4.01
CA LEU A 1108 -2.93 -49.03 -4.89
C LEU A 1108 -1.94 -50.18 -4.59
N ARG A 1109 -1.75 -51.09 -5.56
CA ARG A 1109 -0.83 -52.23 -5.45
C ARG A 1109 0.23 -52.18 -6.54
N LEU A 1110 1.30 -51.43 -6.27
CA LEU A 1110 2.53 -51.51 -7.07
C LEU A 1110 3.33 -52.74 -6.62
N SER A 1111 3.98 -53.41 -7.57
CA SER A 1111 4.93 -54.49 -7.27
C SER A 1111 6.22 -53.89 -6.70
N ALA A 1112 7.00 -54.71 -5.99
CA ALA A 1112 8.30 -54.26 -5.46
C ALA A 1112 9.25 -53.76 -6.56
N GLN A 1113 9.17 -54.33 -7.77
CA GLN A 1113 9.97 -53.91 -8.93
C GLN A 1113 9.51 -52.55 -9.48
N GLU A 1114 8.20 -52.30 -9.51
CA GLU A 1114 7.65 -51.01 -9.93
C GLU A 1114 7.94 -49.91 -8.91
N GLU A 1115 7.82 -50.20 -7.61
CA GLU A 1115 8.25 -49.27 -6.56
C GLU A 1115 9.75 -48.97 -6.67
N GLN A 1116 10.59 -50.00 -6.85
CA GLN A 1116 12.03 -49.80 -7.03
C GLN A 1116 12.33 -48.93 -8.26
N LEU A 1117 11.68 -49.18 -9.41
CA LEU A 1117 11.82 -48.38 -10.62
C LEU A 1117 11.46 -46.92 -10.38
N LEU A 1118 10.31 -46.66 -9.75
CA LEU A 1118 9.87 -45.30 -9.43
C LEU A 1118 10.90 -44.58 -8.58
N PHE A 1119 11.37 -45.21 -7.50
CA PHE A 1119 12.35 -44.58 -6.62
C PHE A 1119 13.73 -44.46 -7.24
N GLN A 1120 14.14 -45.35 -8.15
CA GLN A 1120 15.46 -45.25 -8.79
C GLN A 1120 15.52 -44.14 -9.85
N SER A 1121 14.43 -43.91 -10.59
CA SER A 1121 14.49 -43.13 -11.84
C SER A 1121 13.44 -42.04 -12.01
N TYR A 1122 12.44 -41.92 -11.13
CA TYR A 1122 11.29 -41.03 -11.35
C TYR A 1122 10.85 -40.20 -10.14
N VAL A 1123 10.94 -40.73 -8.92
CA VAL A 1123 10.55 -40.02 -7.69
C VAL A 1123 11.72 -39.18 -7.22
N HIS A 1124 11.57 -37.85 -7.28
CA HIS A 1124 12.59 -36.92 -6.84
C HIS A 1124 12.69 -36.88 -5.31
N ILE A 1125 13.92 -36.78 -4.78
CA ILE A 1125 14.14 -36.67 -3.32
C ILE A 1125 14.12 -35.19 -2.92
N SER A 1126 12.93 -34.76 -2.52
CA SER A 1126 12.67 -33.39 -2.10
C SER A 1126 13.41 -33.01 -0.81
N ASP A 1127 13.51 -33.91 0.16
CA ASP A 1127 14.15 -33.66 1.45
C ASP A 1127 15.65 -34.01 1.45
N ASN A 1128 16.50 -33.00 1.57
CA ASN A 1128 17.95 -33.14 1.57
C ASN A 1128 18.65 -32.00 2.34
N TRP A 1129 19.92 -32.23 2.67
CA TRP A 1129 20.78 -31.30 3.39
C TRP A 1129 21.72 -30.50 2.47
N ASN A 1130 21.30 -30.25 1.22
CA ASN A 1130 22.04 -29.33 0.36
C ASN A 1130 21.89 -27.89 0.91
N ALA A 1131 23.00 -27.16 0.94
CA ALA A 1131 22.99 -25.75 1.34
C ALA A 1131 22.37 -24.87 0.24
N ALA A 1132 21.65 -23.81 0.63
CA ALA A 1132 21.14 -22.81 -0.30
C ALA A 1132 22.29 -22.09 -1.03
N LYS A 1133 22.20 -21.98 -2.37
CA LYS A 1133 23.21 -21.29 -3.20
C LYS A 1133 23.39 -19.83 -2.74
N ASN A 1134 24.63 -19.33 -2.76
CA ASN A 1134 25.02 -17.93 -2.43
C ASN A 1134 24.68 -17.41 -1.02
N ARG A 1135 24.28 -18.27 -0.06
CA ARG A 1135 24.06 -17.90 1.35
C ARG A 1135 25.07 -18.59 2.27
N ASN A 1136 26.35 -18.34 2.03
CA ASN A 1136 27.45 -18.97 2.77
C ASN A 1136 28.52 -17.95 3.21
N ASN A 1137 28.09 -16.88 3.90
CA ASN A 1137 28.94 -15.72 4.23
C ASN A 1137 29.51 -15.73 5.67
N SER A 1138 29.33 -16.79 6.46
CA SER A 1138 30.04 -17.01 7.74
C SER A 1138 29.80 -18.42 8.30
N ASP A 1139 30.68 -18.87 9.21
CA ASP A 1139 30.64 -20.18 9.88
C ASP A 1139 29.36 -20.48 10.71
N LEU A 1140 28.38 -19.57 10.75
CA LEU A 1140 27.15 -19.70 11.53
C LEU A 1140 25.84 -19.68 10.74
N ASN A 1141 25.83 -19.53 9.41
CA ASN A 1141 24.56 -19.38 8.66
C ASN A 1141 24.47 -20.24 7.38
N VAL A 1142 24.76 -21.55 7.47
CA VAL A 1142 24.38 -22.49 6.40
C VAL A 1142 22.88 -22.76 6.49
N VAL A 1143 22.11 -22.27 5.52
CA VAL A 1143 20.66 -22.47 5.45
C VAL A 1143 20.35 -23.73 4.62
N PHE A 1144 19.72 -24.73 5.25
CA PHE A 1144 19.24 -25.94 4.61
C PHE A 1144 17.74 -25.85 4.34
N ILE A 1145 17.36 -25.22 3.22
CA ILE A 1145 15.95 -24.95 2.86
C ILE A 1145 15.15 -26.25 2.70
N ASN A 1146 15.77 -27.26 2.07
CA ASN A 1146 15.14 -28.55 1.78
C ASN A 1146 15.33 -29.60 2.88
N ARG A 1147 15.72 -29.21 4.11
CA ARG A 1147 15.99 -30.20 5.17
C ARG A 1147 14.78 -31.09 5.45
N PRO A 1148 14.99 -32.39 5.76
CA PRO A 1148 13.91 -33.27 6.19
C PRO A 1148 13.27 -32.79 7.50
N ASP A 1149 11.98 -33.11 7.65
CA ASP A 1149 11.26 -32.97 8.91
C ASP A 1149 11.91 -33.83 10.02
N ASN A 1150 11.77 -33.40 11.28
CA ASN A 1150 12.37 -34.07 12.45
C ASN A 1150 11.97 -35.55 12.55
N ASN A 1151 10.79 -35.92 12.04
CA ASN A 1151 10.28 -37.29 12.06
C ASN A 1151 10.43 -38.03 10.73
N TYR A 1152 11.00 -37.41 9.68
CA TYR A 1152 10.97 -37.94 8.31
C TYR A 1152 9.56 -38.31 7.83
N MET A 1153 8.56 -37.64 8.39
CA MET A 1153 7.15 -37.79 8.02
C MET A 1153 6.69 -36.54 7.28
N ARG A 1154 5.65 -36.73 6.47
CA ARG A 1154 4.98 -35.64 5.78
C ARG A 1154 4.23 -34.77 6.80
N THR A 1155 4.55 -33.48 6.87
CA THR A 1155 3.81 -32.53 7.71
C THR A 1155 2.60 -32.03 6.93
N VAL A 1156 1.40 -32.25 7.48
CA VAL A 1156 0.12 -31.94 6.84
C VAL A 1156 -0.77 -31.22 7.84
N HIS A 1157 -1.25 -30.04 7.44
CA HIS A 1157 -2.22 -29.24 8.15
C HIS A 1157 -3.65 -29.59 7.67
N PRO A 1158 -4.64 -29.53 8.57
CA PRO A 1158 -6.04 -29.74 8.23
C PRO A 1158 -6.59 -28.65 7.30
N ASN A 1159 -7.77 -28.90 6.72
CA ASN A 1159 -8.52 -27.94 5.89
C ASN A 1159 -9.25 -26.92 6.78
N ASP A 1160 -8.50 -26.16 7.56
CA ASP A 1160 -9.01 -25.22 8.57
C ASP A 1160 -8.91 -23.75 8.15
#